data_AF-A0A1I4I3A7-F1
#
_entry.id   AF-A0A1I4I3A7-F1
#
_cell.length_a   1.000
_cell.length_b   1.000
_cell.length_c   1.000
_cell.angle_alpha   90.00
_cell.angle_beta   90.00
_cell.angle_gamma   90.00
#
_symmetry.space_group_name_H-M   'P 1'
#
loop_
_entity.id
_entity.type
_entity.pdbx_description
1 polymer ?
#
loop_
_entity_poly.entity_id
_entity_poly.type
_entity_poly.pdbx_seq_one_letter_code
_entity_poly.pdbx_strand_id
1 'polypeptide(L)'
;MATNTELLQQLYVAYYNRPGDVPGMNYYLPLLDAGASIADVAKSFGAAQEYKDTYAGMKPDNVIDKIYMNLFGRHADTTGLNFWGQALAAHPEQISDIVQQITKGALNPDGTLNADGQVYANKVSAADAFTKELSTVGNEAERNAYTEGKPAVLQLAKDYIAGVTDAASLAAAVAAVHTTGQALVTAGTPTTTDTLTVGVDIKVGGAGNDIFNAVLGSTGGAATVATLTSFDSIDGAGGNDTLNVYYTGAQLTTPAATVKNVETVNFIVDNALTQNLTSWAGVKTVNVNQGGTAAAQDITTKGASTVAVTGGSTVAITDEDTAAADTGSSLTTVKVDGATDNVTITGAGVNNVTLANLTGAAKLVTVADVDTAHALSLTLNTVTGTRTIADAEATTVAISSTGGASTGITLNAAKATAVTIAADEKVTLADVNIAAAKTITVTGDSLVTISANSTVTALESISSAASTGGVTVTAALGTAVAFTGGAGKDTITVGATTKAITTGAGDDTVTMSGAVGTNGSVDAGAGTDTLSMTAANAATNSANADFDAGISNFEKVKIGAVAAAGTASIDMAGLDDINYVISAGTTAGSALVPAVSEVQTVVITGGATAQVTFLGTAVASSANLDDAAATAGRIVADKVAIMNAWNLANGTRELLDITAVGATLTLTYKTTEGDVIVIPTATNNGINFAESVQTTAGNAGSAAVAAGTLALSNFAANGTLELTGAITGASSVAVKGATLATDDTLNIRLNGSANLVNTAALTVSNVETIKITTTDSSSDAVSLTNPAAASTILLNAADATTITVSGNHGVDFSGSTLTKVTSLDASGVVATGADSTATAAQIGTAGAVTFSTAVTDKVVTIKGGNGADVLSAASVNDATLLASGATIATIDGGAGNDSIIGTAGKDALSGGAGNDTITGGVGADVLSGGAGNDIFKFETLDGSDSTLAKTDVISDFVANTYGNGTAGAAGTGAVTSDATLRTGDIIDLNVDTGTFSKVVVSVQTNAADATVFLQNTGTSTTDTIAVALDSTTGKLYIDLDSNGTADTVIQLTGVTTITAAAFLLH
;
A
#
# COMPACT_ATOMS: atom_id res chain seq x y z
N MET A 1 -31.13 33.28 22.72
CA MET A 1 -31.08 32.08 23.56
C MET A 1 -31.64 30.96 22.72
N ALA A 2 -30.92 29.84 22.61
CA ALA A 2 -31.44 28.68 21.90
C ALA A 2 -32.79 28.26 22.50
N THR A 3 -33.74 27.89 21.64
CA THR A 3 -35.00 27.28 22.04
C THR A 3 -34.76 25.90 22.67
N ASN A 4 -35.71 25.40 23.46
CA ASN A 4 -35.60 24.05 24.03
C ASN A 4 -35.49 22.96 22.94
N THR A 5 -36.10 23.18 21.77
CA THR A 5 -35.94 22.32 20.58
C THR A 5 -34.53 22.31 20.05
N GLU A 6 -33.92 23.48 19.87
CA GLU A 6 -32.51 23.56 19.45
C GLU A 6 -31.61 22.87 20.47
N LEU A 7 -31.78 23.12 21.77
CA LEU A 7 -30.98 22.49 22.83
C LEU A 7 -31.08 20.95 22.82
N LEU A 8 -32.25 20.39 22.50
CA LEU A 8 -32.43 18.95 22.43
C LEU A 8 -31.83 18.36 21.15
N GLN A 9 -31.99 19.01 20.00
CA GLN A 9 -31.36 18.58 18.74
C GLN A 9 -29.83 18.64 18.83
N GLN A 10 -29.29 19.63 19.53
CA GLN A 10 -27.86 19.73 19.81
C GLN A 10 -27.34 18.50 20.53
N LEU A 11 -28.11 17.95 21.47
CA LEU A 11 -27.72 16.76 22.22
C LEU A 11 -27.74 15.50 21.34
N TYR A 12 -28.76 15.34 20.48
CA TYR A 12 -28.83 14.25 19.50
C TYR A 12 -27.67 14.27 18.50
N VAL A 13 -27.31 15.45 17.97
CA VAL A 13 -26.15 15.59 17.07
C VAL A 13 -24.85 15.28 17.82
N ALA A 14 -24.66 15.81 19.02
CA ALA A 14 -23.42 15.60 19.78
C ALA A 14 -23.19 14.14 20.18
N TYR A 15 -24.23 13.47 20.67
CA TYR A 15 -24.13 12.11 21.20
C TYR A 15 -24.20 11.04 20.10
N TYR A 16 -25.07 11.23 19.10
CA TYR A 16 -25.39 10.17 18.14
C TYR A 16 -25.14 10.54 16.68
N ASN A 17 -24.75 11.79 16.39
CA ASN A 17 -24.58 12.31 15.04
C ASN A 17 -25.82 12.11 14.15
N ARG A 18 -27.03 12.23 14.69
CA ARG A 18 -28.29 12.07 13.96
C ARG A 18 -29.38 13.03 14.45
N PRO A 19 -30.47 13.23 13.69
CA PRO A 19 -31.64 13.99 14.16
C PRO A 19 -32.37 13.30 15.31
N GLY A 20 -33.10 14.08 16.13
CA GLY A 20 -34.01 13.54 17.13
C GLY A 20 -35.18 12.78 16.50
N ASP A 21 -35.50 11.59 17.02
CA ASP A 21 -36.71 10.87 16.65
C ASP A 21 -37.95 11.51 17.29
N VAL A 22 -39.09 11.45 16.60
CA VAL A 22 -40.33 12.12 17.05
C VAL A 22 -40.78 11.68 18.46
N PRO A 23 -40.73 10.38 18.83
CA PRO A 23 -41.02 9.95 20.21
C PRO A 23 -40.09 10.55 21.26
N GLY A 24 -38.78 10.56 21.01
CA GLY A 24 -37.79 11.15 21.91
C GLY A 24 -37.99 12.66 22.07
N MET A 25 -38.27 13.37 20.98
CA MET A 25 -38.61 14.80 21.02
C MET A 25 -39.88 15.06 21.84
N ASN A 26 -40.93 14.25 21.65
CA ASN A 26 -42.17 14.34 22.42
C ASN A 26 -42.02 14.00 23.90
N TYR A 27 -41.01 13.21 24.26
CA TYR A 27 -40.73 12.85 25.64
C TYR A 27 -39.93 13.94 26.37
N TYR A 28 -38.85 14.44 25.77
CA TYR A 28 -37.93 15.37 26.45
C TYR A 28 -38.33 16.84 26.35
N LEU A 29 -38.96 17.29 25.25
CA LEU A 29 -39.36 18.70 25.10
C LEU A 29 -40.30 19.19 26.22
N PRO A 30 -41.37 18.47 26.60
CA PRO A 30 -42.26 18.92 27.67
C PRO A 30 -41.57 19.03 29.03
N LEU A 31 -40.52 18.22 29.27
CA LEU A 31 -39.74 18.29 30.50
C LEU A 31 -38.88 19.57 30.54
N LEU A 32 -38.23 19.91 29.42
CA LEU A 32 -37.46 21.15 29.29
C LEU A 32 -38.36 22.39 29.39
N ASP A 33 -39.55 22.35 28.77
CA ASP A 33 -40.54 23.43 28.86
C ASP A 33 -41.11 23.61 30.27
N ALA A 34 -41.17 22.53 31.06
CA ALA A 34 -41.53 22.55 32.48
C ALA A 34 -40.38 22.99 33.41
N GLY A 35 -39.21 23.31 32.87
CA GLY A 35 -38.05 23.84 33.61
C GLY A 35 -37.03 22.78 34.05
N ALA A 36 -37.06 21.56 33.49
CA ALA A 36 -35.97 20.60 33.68
C ALA A 36 -34.67 21.12 33.06
N SER A 37 -33.52 20.76 33.64
CA SER A 37 -32.23 21.15 33.09
C SER A 37 -31.84 20.26 31.90
N ILE A 38 -31.17 20.83 30.90
CA ILE A 38 -30.64 20.04 29.75
C ILE A 38 -29.61 18.99 30.19
N ALA A 39 -28.90 19.24 31.30
CA ALA A 39 -27.97 18.29 31.90
C ALA A 39 -28.68 17.04 32.43
N ASP A 40 -29.91 17.16 32.93
CA ASP A 40 -30.68 16.00 33.39
C ASP A 40 -31.21 15.16 32.22
N VAL A 41 -31.55 15.80 31.10
CA VAL A 41 -31.90 15.09 29.85
C VAL A 41 -30.67 14.35 29.32
N ALA A 42 -29.48 14.95 29.33
CA ALA A 42 -28.27 14.31 28.82
C ALA A 42 -27.85 13.04 29.59
N LYS A 43 -28.14 12.95 30.89
CA LYS A 43 -27.92 11.71 31.67
C LYS A 43 -28.69 10.52 31.10
N SER A 44 -29.89 10.75 30.57
CA SER A 44 -30.70 9.68 29.98
C SER A 44 -30.15 9.18 28.64
N PHE A 45 -29.45 10.03 27.87
CA PHE A 45 -28.78 9.65 26.62
C PHE A 45 -27.59 8.74 26.87
N GLY A 46 -26.78 9.05 27.91
CA GLY A 46 -25.66 8.19 28.34
C GLY A 46 -26.08 6.79 28.80
N ALA A 47 -27.35 6.59 29.16
CA ALA A 47 -27.89 5.30 29.56
C ALA A 47 -28.43 4.46 28.38
N ALA A 48 -28.64 5.07 27.20
CA ALA A 48 -29.24 4.42 26.04
C ALA A 48 -28.33 3.35 25.42
N GLN A 49 -28.92 2.33 24.79
CA GLN A 49 -28.16 1.26 24.13
C GLN A 49 -27.29 1.80 22.99
N GLU A 50 -27.82 2.71 22.17
CA GLU A 50 -27.08 3.36 21.08
C GLU A 50 -25.81 4.09 21.58
N TYR A 51 -25.87 4.69 22.77
CA TYR A 51 -24.69 5.32 23.39
C TYR A 51 -23.66 4.26 23.81
N LYS A 52 -24.11 3.17 24.43
CA LYS A 52 -23.22 2.07 24.85
C LYS A 52 -22.54 1.43 23.65
N ASP A 53 -23.29 1.16 22.58
CA ASP A 53 -22.74 0.56 21.37
C ASP A 53 -21.71 1.49 20.69
N THR A 54 -21.91 2.80 20.79
CA THR A 54 -21.02 3.80 20.15
C THR A 54 -19.76 4.08 20.96
N TYR A 55 -19.84 4.14 22.29
CA TYR A 55 -18.75 4.64 23.15
C TYR A 55 -18.18 3.61 24.13
N ALA A 56 -18.72 2.39 24.21
CA ALA A 56 -18.19 1.36 25.12
C ALA A 56 -16.73 1.01 24.78
N GLY A 57 -15.90 0.90 25.81
CA GLY A 57 -14.49 0.53 25.68
C GLY A 57 -13.57 1.61 25.11
N MET A 58 -14.09 2.78 24.72
CA MET A 58 -13.27 3.88 24.22
C MET A 58 -12.51 4.58 25.36
N LYS A 59 -11.24 4.94 25.10
CA LYS A 59 -10.47 5.81 25.99
C LYS A 59 -11.08 7.23 26.00
N PRO A 60 -10.97 7.99 27.10
CA PRO A 60 -11.53 9.35 27.21
C PRO A 60 -11.17 10.25 26.02
N ASP A 61 -9.93 10.22 25.55
CA ASP A 61 -9.48 11.03 24.41
C ASP A 61 -10.22 10.68 23.11
N ASN A 62 -10.48 9.39 22.85
CA ASN A 62 -11.25 8.93 21.68
C ASN A 62 -12.72 9.33 21.77
N VAL A 63 -13.30 9.39 22.98
CA VAL A 63 -14.67 9.89 23.19
C VAL A 63 -14.75 11.37 22.85
N ILE A 64 -13.76 12.17 23.28
CA ILE A 64 -13.68 13.60 22.94
C ILE A 64 -13.52 13.79 21.43
N ASP A 65 -12.62 13.05 20.80
CA ASP A 65 -12.39 13.14 19.36
C ASP A 65 -13.66 12.82 18.57
N LYS A 66 -14.41 11.79 18.99
CA LYS A 66 -15.69 11.41 18.39
C LYS A 66 -16.74 12.51 18.54
N ILE A 67 -16.78 13.20 19.69
CA ILE A 67 -17.66 14.36 19.90
C ILE A 67 -17.30 15.50 18.95
N TYR A 68 -16.01 15.78 18.72
CA TYR A 68 -15.57 16.79 17.76
C TYR A 68 -15.95 16.42 16.32
N MET A 69 -15.79 15.15 15.94
CA MET A 69 -16.24 14.65 14.63
C MET A 69 -17.75 14.80 14.45
N ASN A 70 -18.55 14.50 15.47
CA ASN A 70 -20.00 14.67 15.43
C ASN A 70 -20.39 16.15 15.29
N LEU A 71 -19.83 17.03 16.12
CA LEU A 71 -20.18 18.45 16.17
C LEU A 71 -19.68 19.24 14.96
N PHE A 72 -18.43 19.00 14.56
CA PHE A 72 -17.69 19.87 13.62
C PHE A 72 -17.18 19.15 12.38
N GLY A 73 -17.25 17.81 12.31
CA GLY A 73 -16.76 17.05 11.16
C GLY A 73 -15.24 17.01 11.04
N ARG A 74 -14.52 17.31 12.13
CA ARG A 74 -13.05 17.28 12.20
C ARG A 74 -12.58 16.72 13.53
N HIS A 75 -11.35 16.22 13.56
CA HIS A 75 -10.70 15.76 14.78
C HIS A 75 -10.40 16.94 15.73
N ALA A 76 -10.36 16.64 17.03
CA ALA A 76 -9.89 17.60 18.03
C ALA A 76 -8.37 17.78 17.90
N ASP A 77 -7.87 19.01 18.11
CA ASP A 77 -6.42 19.21 18.16
C ASP A 77 -5.82 18.59 19.43
N THR A 78 -4.50 18.37 19.43
CA THR A 78 -3.79 17.72 20.55
C THR A 78 -3.96 18.46 21.88
N THR A 79 -4.18 19.78 21.86
CA THR A 79 -4.40 20.56 23.09
C THR A 79 -5.81 20.35 23.62
N GLY A 80 -6.81 20.34 22.74
CA GLY A 80 -8.20 20.06 23.04
C GLY A 80 -8.42 18.63 23.53
N LEU A 81 -7.80 17.64 22.88
CA LEU A 81 -7.83 16.22 23.30
C LEU A 81 -7.30 16.05 24.73
N ASN A 82 -6.10 16.60 25.01
CA ASN A 82 -5.50 16.49 26.32
C ASN A 82 -6.31 17.19 27.42
N PHE A 83 -6.83 18.38 27.15
CA PHE A 83 -7.60 19.15 28.12
C PHE A 83 -8.94 18.47 28.45
N TRP A 84 -9.72 18.12 27.43
CA TRP A 84 -11.05 17.54 27.62
C TRP A 84 -11.00 16.05 27.98
N GLY A 85 -10.02 15.31 27.49
CA GLY A 85 -9.80 13.90 27.83
C GLY A 85 -9.47 13.71 29.30
N GLN A 86 -8.61 14.57 29.87
CA GLN A 86 -8.35 14.61 31.32
C GLN A 86 -9.60 15.01 32.12
N ALA A 87 -10.38 15.99 31.64
CA ALA A 87 -11.63 16.39 32.30
C ALA A 87 -12.66 15.24 32.33
N LEU A 88 -12.78 14.49 31.24
CA LEU A 88 -13.67 13.33 31.15
C LEU A 88 -13.17 12.14 31.99
N ALA A 89 -11.85 11.92 32.05
CA ALA A 89 -11.24 10.89 32.89
C ALA A 89 -11.44 11.17 34.40
N ALA A 90 -11.46 12.45 34.80
CA ALA A 90 -11.71 12.85 36.18
C ALA A 90 -13.17 12.66 36.61
N HIS A 91 -14.12 12.73 35.67
CA HIS A 91 -15.56 12.56 35.92
C HIS A 91 -16.30 11.93 34.72
N PRO A 92 -16.64 10.63 34.75
CA PRO A 92 -17.25 9.95 33.59
C PRO A 92 -18.68 10.40 33.26
N GLU A 93 -19.38 11.10 34.17
CA GLU A 93 -20.79 11.51 33.97
C GLU A 93 -20.98 12.94 33.42
N GLN A 94 -19.94 13.62 32.91
CA GLN A 94 -19.97 15.05 32.54
C GLN A 94 -19.95 15.39 31.03
N ILE A 95 -20.16 14.44 30.13
CA ILE A 95 -20.09 14.69 28.67
C ILE A 95 -20.97 15.87 28.23
N SER A 96 -22.15 16.05 28.83
CA SER A 96 -23.04 17.17 28.50
C SER A 96 -22.48 18.55 28.85
N ASP A 97 -21.69 18.65 29.93
CA ASP A 97 -21.03 19.89 30.33
C ASP A 97 -19.85 20.16 29.38
N ILE A 98 -19.13 19.12 28.98
CA ILE A 98 -18.05 19.20 28.00
C ILE A 98 -18.60 19.67 26.65
N VAL A 99 -19.68 19.07 26.14
CA VAL A 99 -20.34 19.49 24.89
C VAL A 99 -20.79 20.95 24.97
N GLN A 100 -21.39 21.39 26.09
CA GLN A 100 -21.79 22.79 26.29
C GLN A 100 -20.60 23.76 26.32
N GLN A 101 -19.45 23.35 26.84
CA GLN A 101 -18.27 24.20 26.90
C GLN A 101 -17.53 24.24 25.57
N ILE A 102 -17.43 23.11 24.86
CA ILE A 102 -16.89 23.03 23.50
C ILE A 102 -17.69 23.93 22.56
N THR A 103 -19.02 23.87 22.63
CA THR A 103 -19.90 24.69 21.79
C THR A 103 -19.86 26.18 22.15
N LYS A 104 -19.61 26.54 23.42
CA LYS A 104 -19.30 27.94 23.80
C LYS A 104 -17.96 28.43 23.25
N GLY A 105 -16.98 27.54 23.09
CA GLY A 105 -15.71 27.81 22.42
C GLY A 105 -15.84 27.99 20.90
N ALA A 106 -16.99 27.63 20.32
CA ALA A 106 -17.32 27.83 18.91
C ALA A 106 -17.83 29.26 18.60
N LEU A 107 -17.57 30.21 19.50
CA LEU A 107 -17.92 31.62 19.37
C LEU A 107 -16.66 32.48 19.29
N ASN A 108 -16.69 33.49 18.42
CA ASN A 108 -15.73 34.57 18.44
C ASN A 108 -15.91 35.43 19.71
N PRO A 109 -14.91 36.22 20.12
CA PRO A 109 -15.01 37.11 21.29
C PRO A 109 -16.15 38.13 21.24
N ASP A 110 -16.67 38.43 20.05
CA ASP A 110 -17.82 39.31 19.83
C ASP A 110 -19.19 38.60 19.95
N GLY A 111 -19.18 37.29 20.23
CA GLY A 111 -20.37 36.45 20.37
C GLY A 111 -20.95 35.93 19.05
N THR A 112 -20.30 36.17 17.92
CA THR A 112 -20.66 35.55 16.62
C THR A 112 -20.11 34.13 16.51
N LEU A 113 -20.69 33.31 15.63
CA LEU A 113 -20.20 31.95 15.38
C LEU A 113 -18.85 32.00 14.65
N ASN A 114 -17.88 31.19 15.08
CA ASN A 114 -16.67 30.93 14.29
C ASN A 114 -16.94 29.84 13.24
N ALA A 115 -15.92 29.40 12.49
CA ALA A 115 -16.09 28.38 11.44
C ALA A 115 -16.72 27.07 11.97
N ASP A 116 -16.24 26.58 13.12
CA ASP A 116 -16.80 25.40 13.79
C ASP A 116 -18.23 25.64 14.27
N GLY A 117 -18.50 26.83 14.81
CA GLY A 117 -19.83 27.25 15.24
C GLY A 117 -20.83 27.28 14.10
N GLN A 118 -20.38 27.65 12.89
CA GLN A 118 -21.22 27.67 11.70
C GLN A 118 -21.57 26.26 11.21
N VAL A 119 -20.59 25.35 11.15
CA VAL A 119 -20.80 23.92 10.80
C VAL A 119 -21.82 23.30 11.75
N TYR A 120 -21.61 23.49 13.05
CA TYR A 120 -22.47 22.98 14.11
C TYR A 120 -23.90 23.53 14.01
N ALA A 121 -24.07 24.84 13.84
CA ALA A 121 -25.39 25.46 13.70
C ALA A 121 -26.13 24.94 12.45
N ASN A 122 -25.41 24.67 11.36
CA ASN A 122 -25.99 24.09 10.16
C ASN A 122 -26.50 22.67 10.41
N LYS A 123 -25.71 21.81 11.07
CA LYS A 123 -26.13 20.45 11.42
C LYS A 123 -27.38 20.42 12.30
N VAL A 124 -27.45 21.30 13.31
CA VAL A 124 -28.63 21.41 14.19
C VAL A 124 -29.87 21.87 13.40
N SER A 125 -29.69 22.79 12.45
CA SER A 125 -30.79 23.26 11.59
C SER A 125 -31.29 22.16 10.65
N ALA A 126 -30.39 21.34 10.10
CA ALA A 126 -30.75 20.18 9.30
C ALA A 126 -31.50 19.12 10.13
N ALA A 127 -31.04 18.87 11.37
CA ALA A 127 -31.71 17.96 12.30
C ALA A 127 -33.14 18.41 12.62
N ASP A 128 -33.35 19.70 12.89
CA ASP A 128 -34.69 20.26 13.13
C ASP A 128 -35.61 20.10 11.92
N ALA A 129 -35.10 20.40 10.71
CA ALA A 129 -35.85 20.22 9.47
C ALA A 129 -36.28 18.75 9.27
N PHE A 130 -35.38 17.80 9.55
CA PHE A 130 -35.63 16.37 9.43
C PHE A 130 -36.70 15.87 10.40
N THR A 131 -36.57 16.18 11.68
CA THR A 131 -37.56 15.81 12.69
C THR A 131 -38.93 16.43 12.40
N LYS A 132 -38.95 17.66 11.88
CA LYS A 132 -40.18 18.34 11.49
C LYS A 132 -40.87 17.64 10.32
N GLU A 133 -40.11 17.19 9.33
CA GLU A 133 -40.63 16.38 8.21
C GLU A 133 -41.30 15.10 8.71
N LEU A 134 -40.66 14.36 9.63
CA LEU A 134 -41.24 13.14 10.22
C LEU A 134 -42.48 13.41 11.09
N SER A 135 -42.60 14.64 11.60
CA SER A 135 -43.74 15.08 12.40
C SER A 135 -44.91 15.58 11.54
N THR A 136 -44.72 15.73 10.23
CA THR A 136 -45.76 16.16 9.28
C THR A 136 -46.80 15.05 9.10
N VAL A 137 -48.08 15.44 9.11
CA VAL A 137 -49.20 14.53 8.82
C VAL A 137 -49.09 14.04 7.38
N GLY A 138 -49.10 12.73 7.16
CA GLY A 138 -48.85 12.08 5.87
C GLY A 138 -47.53 11.31 5.79
N ASN A 139 -46.59 11.57 6.70
CA ASN A 139 -45.27 10.92 6.73
C ASN A 139 -45.19 9.82 7.82
N GLU A 140 -46.31 9.19 8.16
CA GLU A 140 -46.38 8.22 9.25
C GLU A 140 -45.48 6.99 9.00
N ALA A 141 -45.32 6.57 7.75
CA ALA A 141 -44.46 5.45 7.37
C ALA A 141 -42.97 5.76 7.62
N GLU A 142 -42.52 6.95 7.23
CA GLU A 142 -41.14 7.43 7.41
C GLU A 142 -40.83 7.56 8.90
N ARG A 143 -41.75 8.14 9.68
CA ARG A 143 -41.63 8.27 11.13
C ARG A 143 -41.52 6.90 11.81
N ASN A 144 -42.37 5.95 11.43
CA ASN A 144 -42.35 4.61 12.02
C ASN A 144 -41.03 3.89 11.67
N ALA A 145 -40.60 3.94 10.42
CA ALA A 145 -39.33 3.35 9.98
C ALA A 145 -38.13 3.91 10.76
N TYR A 146 -38.08 5.23 10.96
CA TYR A 146 -37.04 5.87 11.76
C TYR A 146 -37.08 5.44 13.23
N THR A 147 -38.29 5.35 13.80
CA THR A 147 -38.51 5.00 15.21
C THR A 147 -38.13 3.55 15.53
N GLU A 148 -38.27 2.63 14.56
CA GLU A 148 -37.88 1.22 14.74
C GLU A 148 -36.38 1.04 15.03
N GLY A 149 -35.54 2.03 14.68
CA GLY A 149 -34.13 2.05 15.07
C GLY A 149 -33.28 0.95 14.44
N LYS A 150 -33.67 0.44 13.26
CA LYS A 150 -32.86 -0.56 12.54
C LYS A 150 -31.50 0.06 12.14
N PRO A 151 -30.39 -0.71 12.19
CA PRO A 151 -29.05 -0.18 11.91
C PRO A 151 -28.93 0.56 10.57
N ALA A 152 -29.49 0.01 9.49
CA ALA A 152 -29.45 0.63 8.16
C ALA A 152 -30.22 1.98 8.09
N VAL A 153 -31.32 2.09 8.83
CA VAL A 153 -32.14 3.31 8.90
C VAL A 153 -31.43 4.38 9.74
N LEU A 154 -30.83 3.99 10.87
CA LEU A 154 -30.06 4.90 11.71
C LEU A 154 -28.80 5.40 11.01
N GLN A 155 -28.16 4.58 10.18
CA GLN A 155 -26.99 4.97 9.40
C GLN A 155 -27.35 6.05 8.36
N LEU A 156 -28.46 5.92 7.65
CA LEU A 156 -28.89 6.91 6.66
C LEU A 156 -29.13 8.30 7.30
N ALA A 157 -29.68 8.33 8.50
CA ALA A 157 -29.88 9.57 9.25
C ALA A 157 -28.56 10.15 9.81
N LYS A 158 -27.57 9.31 10.09
CA LYS A 158 -26.22 9.75 10.46
C LYS A 158 -25.48 10.36 9.28
N ASP A 159 -25.61 9.75 8.10
CA ASP A 159 -25.02 10.24 6.86
C ASP A 159 -25.64 11.58 6.44
N TYR A 160 -26.97 11.72 6.62
CA TYR A 160 -27.67 12.99 6.40
C TYR A 160 -27.09 14.15 7.21
N ILE A 161 -26.76 13.94 8.49
CA ILE A 161 -26.16 14.97 9.35
C ILE A 161 -24.66 15.15 9.08
N ALA A 162 -23.94 14.06 8.81
CA ALA A 162 -22.51 14.11 8.49
C ALA A 162 -22.22 14.91 7.21
N GLY A 163 -23.11 14.83 6.21
CA GLY A 163 -22.98 15.55 4.93
C GLY A 163 -23.22 17.06 5.01
N VAL A 164 -23.68 17.60 6.14
CA VAL A 164 -23.89 19.03 6.34
C VAL A 164 -22.65 19.68 6.94
N THR A 165 -21.88 20.37 6.11
CA THR A 165 -20.60 20.99 6.48
C THR A 165 -20.60 22.51 6.30
N ASP A 166 -21.51 23.07 5.51
CA ASP A 166 -21.59 24.49 5.19
C ASP A 166 -23.03 24.91 4.85
N ALA A 167 -23.23 26.17 4.45
CA ALA A 167 -24.57 26.69 4.13
C ALA A 167 -25.16 26.08 2.84
N ALA A 168 -24.32 25.67 1.88
CA ALA A 168 -24.76 25.10 0.62
C ALA A 168 -25.24 23.65 0.81
N SER A 169 -24.48 22.85 1.55
CA SER A 169 -24.84 21.49 1.96
C SER A 169 -26.06 21.48 2.89
N LEU A 170 -26.23 22.48 3.78
CA LEU A 170 -27.47 22.66 4.54
C LEU A 170 -28.67 22.88 3.62
N ALA A 171 -28.57 23.78 2.65
CA ALA A 171 -29.67 24.05 1.72
C ALA A 171 -30.04 22.80 0.89
N ALA A 172 -29.03 22.04 0.46
CA ALA A 172 -29.23 20.76 -0.22
C ALA A 172 -29.90 19.72 0.69
N ALA A 173 -29.43 19.57 1.92
CA ALA A 173 -29.98 18.63 2.90
C ALA A 173 -31.45 18.97 3.25
N VAL A 174 -31.79 20.24 3.44
CA VAL A 174 -33.16 20.67 3.70
C VAL A 174 -34.06 20.41 2.49
N ALA A 175 -33.56 20.63 1.27
CA ALA A 175 -34.31 20.31 0.05
C ALA A 175 -34.53 18.80 -0.15
N ALA A 176 -33.57 17.98 0.28
CA ALA A 176 -33.62 16.53 0.15
C ALA A 176 -34.37 15.81 1.29
N VAL A 177 -34.80 16.53 2.34
CA VAL A 177 -35.27 15.94 3.59
C VAL A 177 -36.41 14.92 3.39
N HIS A 178 -37.34 15.21 2.49
CA HIS A 178 -38.45 14.34 2.13
C HIS A 178 -37.99 13.08 1.38
N THR A 179 -37.05 13.23 0.45
CA THR A 179 -36.44 12.10 -0.28
C THR A 179 -35.66 11.19 0.68
N THR A 180 -34.93 11.76 1.63
CA THR A 180 -34.25 11.00 2.68
C THR A 180 -35.27 10.29 3.58
N GLY A 181 -36.39 10.94 3.94
CA GLY A 181 -37.50 10.34 4.68
C GLY A 181 -38.07 9.10 4.00
N GLN A 182 -38.32 9.17 2.68
CA GLN A 182 -38.79 8.02 1.90
C GLN A 182 -37.78 6.86 1.87
N ALA A 183 -36.49 7.18 1.77
CA ALA A 183 -35.43 6.16 1.78
C ALA A 183 -35.34 5.41 3.13
N LEU A 184 -35.77 6.00 4.26
CA LEU A 184 -35.88 5.30 5.54
C LEU A 184 -36.89 4.14 5.47
N VAL A 185 -37.99 4.33 4.72
CA VAL A 185 -39.04 3.31 4.57
C VAL A 185 -38.49 2.11 3.81
N THR A 186 -37.81 2.34 2.69
CA THR A 186 -37.15 1.29 1.88
C THR A 186 -36.04 0.57 2.65
N ALA A 187 -35.20 1.30 3.39
CA ALA A 187 -34.17 0.71 4.25
C ALA A 187 -34.77 -0.06 5.44
N GLY A 188 -36.01 0.26 5.82
CA GLY A 188 -36.77 -0.40 6.87
C GLY A 188 -37.54 -1.65 6.40
N THR A 189 -37.81 -1.79 5.10
CA THR A 189 -38.54 -2.94 4.54
C THR A 189 -37.65 -4.17 4.42
N PRO A 190 -38.16 -5.39 4.72
CA PRO A 190 -37.37 -6.62 4.59
C PRO A 190 -36.90 -6.82 3.15
N THR A 191 -35.60 -7.03 2.95
CA THR A 191 -35.02 -7.48 1.68
C THR A 191 -35.34 -8.97 1.50
N THR A 192 -35.89 -9.34 0.36
CA THR A 192 -36.10 -10.74 -0.01
C THR A 192 -34.95 -11.22 -0.89
N THR A 193 -34.55 -12.47 -0.70
CA THR A 193 -33.60 -13.15 -1.60
C THR A 193 -34.26 -14.40 -2.12
N ASP A 194 -34.45 -14.45 -3.43
CA ASP A 194 -35.16 -15.51 -4.13
C ASP A 194 -34.24 -16.20 -5.13
N THR A 195 -34.26 -17.53 -5.15
CA THR A 195 -33.51 -18.32 -6.13
C THR A 195 -34.48 -18.94 -7.13
N LEU A 196 -34.25 -18.72 -8.41
CA LEU A 196 -35.06 -19.29 -9.49
C LEU A 196 -34.87 -20.81 -9.57
N THR A 197 -35.90 -21.49 -10.02
CA THR A 197 -35.94 -22.94 -10.17
C THR A 197 -35.77 -23.35 -11.63
N VAL A 198 -35.62 -24.65 -11.90
CA VAL A 198 -35.60 -25.17 -13.29
C VAL A 198 -36.97 -25.13 -13.99
N GLY A 199 -38.00 -24.61 -13.31
CA GLY A 199 -39.38 -24.55 -13.78
C GLY A 199 -39.72 -23.21 -14.45
N VAL A 200 -41.02 -22.88 -14.46
CA VAL A 200 -41.48 -21.54 -14.82
C VAL A 200 -41.58 -20.73 -13.53
N ASP A 201 -40.82 -19.66 -13.44
CA ASP A 201 -40.72 -18.78 -12.30
C ASP A 201 -41.44 -17.45 -12.56
N ILE A 202 -42.41 -17.11 -11.70
CA ILE A 202 -43.09 -15.80 -11.68
C ILE A 202 -42.79 -15.17 -10.32
N LYS A 203 -41.78 -14.29 -10.29
CA LYS A 203 -41.27 -13.66 -9.08
C LYS A 203 -41.60 -12.18 -9.07
N VAL A 204 -42.09 -11.71 -7.93
CA VAL A 204 -42.40 -10.29 -7.68
C VAL A 204 -41.78 -9.91 -6.34
N GLY A 205 -40.90 -8.92 -6.34
CA GLY A 205 -40.26 -8.33 -5.17
C GLY A 205 -41.22 -7.50 -4.33
N GLY A 206 -40.70 -7.02 -3.21
CA GLY A 206 -41.33 -6.09 -2.29
C GLY A 206 -41.01 -4.62 -2.62
N ALA A 207 -40.98 -3.80 -1.58
CA ALA A 207 -40.64 -2.37 -1.66
C ALA A 207 -39.21 -2.07 -1.16
N GLY A 208 -38.43 -3.13 -0.89
CA GLY A 208 -37.05 -3.08 -0.40
C GLY A 208 -36.06 -3.46 -1.51
N ASN A 209 -34.76 -3.52 -1.20
CA ASN A 209 -33.75 -3.92 -2.19
C ASN A 209 -33.69 -5.45 -2.30
N ASP A 210 -34.43 -6.02 -3.23
CA ASP A 210 -34.58 -7.47 -3.39
C ASP A 210 -33.48 -8.07 -4.28
N ILE A 211 -33.20 -9.35 -4.07
CA ILE A 211 -32.16 -10.11 -4.78
C ILE A 211 -32.76 -11.35 -5.42
N PHE A 212 -32.59 -11.50 -6.73
CA PHE A 212 -32.96 -12.68 -7.49
C PHE A 212 -31.70 -13.42 -7.96
N ASN A 213 -31.60 -14.72 -7.72
CA ASN A 213 -30.47 -15.55 -8.12
C ASN A 213 -30.90 -16.56 -9.19
N ALA A 214 -30.19 -16.57 -10.30
CA ALA A 214 -30.42 -17.47 -11.42
C ALA A 214 -29.13 -18.18 -11.84
N VAL A 215 -29.26 -19.39 -12.37
CA VAL A 215 -28.17 -20.19 -12.92
C VAL A 215 -28.46 -20.51 -14.38
N LEU A 216 -27.48 -20.26 -15.23
CA LEU A 216 -27.46 -20.60 -16.65
C LEU A 216 -26.29 -21.60 -16.86
N GLY A 217 -26.55 -22.92 -16.81
CA GLY A 217 -25.51 -23.95 -17.06
C GLY A 217 -24.72 -24.44 -15.83
N SER A 218 -23.87 -25.47 -16.01
CA SER A 218 -23.40 -26.39 -14.96
C SER A 218 -22.07 -26.05 -14.28
N THR A 219 -22.03 -26.01 -12.95
CA THR A 219 -20.79 -26.23 -12.18
C THR A 219 -20.48 -27.72 -12.14
N GLY A 220 -19.55 -28.19 -12.97
CA GLY A 220 -18.91 -29.51 -12.84
C GLY A 220 -19.78 -30.73 -13.20
N GLY A 221 -19.51 -31.32 -14.37
CA GLY A 221 -19.63 -32.76 -14.61
C GLY A 221 -21.01 -33.43 -14.72
N ALA A 222 -22.12 -32.80 -14.34
CA ALA A 222 -23.47 -33.36 -14.51
C ALA A 222 -24.42 -32.38 -15.20
N ALA A 223 -25.17 -32.87 -16.21
CA ALA A 223 -26.14 -32.09 -16.96
C ALA A 223 -27.28 -31.58 -16.05
N THR A 224 -27.22 -30.31 -15.66
CA THR A 224 -28.29 -29.58 -14.95
C THR A 224 -28.83 -28.44 -15.81
N VAL A 225 -30.13 -28.20 -15.65
CA VAL A 225 -30.99 -27.39 -16.51
C VAL A 225 -30.93 -25.92 -16.07
N ALA A 226 -30.95 -24.98 -17.02
CA ALA A 226 -31.00 -23.54 -16.74
C ALA A 226 -32.22 -23.19 -15.87
N THR A 227 -32.05 -22.30 -14.89
CA THR A 227 -33.13 -21.80 -14.03
C THR A 227 -33.69 -20.47 -14.48
N LEU A 228 -33.06 -19.80 -15.46
CA LEU A 228 -33.62 -18.64 -16.13
C LEU A 228 -33.88 -18.99 -17.60
N THR A 229 -35.15 -19.03 -17.95
CA THR A 229 -35.70 -19.53 -19.19
C THR A 229 -36.62 -18.49 -19.84
N SER A 230 -37.01 -18.71 -21.09
CA SER A 230 -37.88 -17.76 -21.81
C SER A 230 -39.31 -17.66 -21.29
N PHE A 231 -39.68 -18.48 -20.30
CA PHE A 231 -41.00 -18.46 -19.70
C PHE A 231 -41.04 -17.73 -18.36
N ASP A 232 -39.89 -17.32 -17.85
CA ASP A 232 -39.79 -16.71 -16.53
C ASP A 232 -40.12 -15.22 -16.57
N SER A 233 -40.69 -14.74 -15.46
CA SER A 233 -41.08 -13.35 -15.24
C SER A 233 -40.56 -12.90 -13.89
N ILE A 234 -39.71 -11.88 -13.89
CA ILE A 234 -39.16 -11.25 -12.67
C ILE A 234 -39.59 -9.79 -12.67
N ASP A 235 -40.14 -9.34 -11.54
CA ASP A 235 -40.51 -7.96 -11.26
C ASP A 235 -39.91 -7.55 -9.91
N GLY A 236 -38.92 -6.67 -9.85
CA GLY A 236 -38.36 -6.22 -8.56
C GLY A 236 -39.32 -5.33 -7.76
N ALA A 237 -40.35 -4.79 -8.41
CA ALA A 237 -41.31 -3.85 -7.84
C ALA A 237 -40.67 -2.51 -7.42
N GLY A 238 -40.45 -2.26 -6.13
CA GLY A 238 -39.90 -0.98 -5.66
C GLY A 238 -38.65 -1.19 -4.84
N GLY A 239 -37.63 -0.37 -5.06
CA GLY A 239 -36.32 -0.55 -4.42
C GLY A 239 -35.20 -0.37 -5.45
N ASN A 240 -33.98 -0.75 -5.07
CA ASN A 240 -32.89 -0.98 -6.01
C ASN A 240 -32.62 -2.49 -6.05
N ASP A 241 -33.21 -3.16 -7.02
CA ASP A 241 -33.28 -4.61 -7.09
C ASP A 241 -32.13 -5.19 -7.92
N THR A 242 -31.69 -6.40 -7.55
CA THR A 242 -30.54 -7.07 -8.16
C THR A 242 -30.91 -8.45 -8.71
N LEU A 243 -30.52 -8.73 -9.94
CA LEU A 243 -30.53 -10.08 -10.53
C LEU A 243 -29.10 -10.59 -10.73
N ASN A 244 -28.72 -11.63 -9.98
CA ASN A 244 -27.47 -12.35 -10.16
C ASN A 244 -27.67 -13.56 -11.08
N VAL A 245 -26.82 -13.69 -12.08
CA VAL A 245 -26.87 -14.75 -13.08
C VAL A 245 -25.51 -15.46 -13.13
N TYR A 246 -25.47 -16.70 -12.66
CA TYR A 246 -24.26 -17.54 -12.64
C TYR A 246 -24.20 -18.41 -13.90
N TYR A 247 -23.07 -18.43 -14.61
CA TYR A 247 -22.89 -19.13 -15.88
C TYR A 247 -21.58 -19.91 -15.98
N THR A 248 -21.67 -21.21 -16.27
CA THR A 248 -20.52 -22.12 -16.25
C THR A 248 -20.47 -23.07 -17.47
N GLY A 249 -21.34 -22.86 -18.47
CA GLY A 249 -21.49 -23.69 -19.67
C GLY A 249 -20.86 -23.15 -20.98
N ALA A 250 -21.07 -23.83 -22.11
CA ALA A 250 -20.63 -23.40 -23.45
C ALA A 250 -21.68 -22.50 -24.14
N GLN A 251 -21.21 -21.40 -24.75
CA GLN A 251 -21.92 -20.25 -25.36
C GLN A 251 -23.46 -20.31 -25.38
N LEU A 252 -24.11 -19.39 -24.64
CA LEU A 252 -25.56 -19.21 -24.62
C LEU A 252 -26.00 -18.07 -25.55
N THR A 253 -27.16 -18.24 -26.20
CA THR A 253 -27.99 -17.14 -26.70
C THR A 253 -29.16 -17.01 -25.72
N THR A 254 -29.43 -15.81 -25.20
CA THR A 254 -30.42 -15.58 -24.13
C THR A 254 -31.77 -16.28 -24.37
N PRO A 255 -32.29 -17.00 -23.37
CA PRO A 255 -33.73 -17.25 -23.26
C PRO A 255 -34.46 -15.93 -23.01
N ALA A 256 -35.56 -15.67 -23.73
CA ALA A 256 -36.35 -14.43 -23.66
C ALA A 256 -37.17 -14.29 -22.36
N ALA A 257 -36.53 -14.27 -21.19
CA ALA A 257 -37.19 -14.01 -19.91
C ALA A 257 -37.73 -12.56 -19.87
N THR A 258 -38.84 -12.35 -19.17
CA THR A 258 -39.38 -11.00 -18.92
C THR A 258 -38.83 -10.48 -17.60
N VAL A 259 -37.97 -9.46 -17.65
CA VAL A 259 -37.45 -8.80 -16.44
C VAL A 259 -37.88 -7.33 -16.45
N LYS A 260 -38.45 -6.86 -15.34
CA LYS A 260 -38.82 -5.46 -15.16
C LYS A 260 -38.53 -4.98 -13.73
N ASN A 261 -38.30 -3.67 -13.57
CA ASN A 261 -38.00 -3.04 -12.28
C ASN A 261 -36.84 -3.77 -11.56
N VAL A 262 -35.80 -4.14 -12.29
CA VAL A 262 -34.56 -4.67 -11.73
C VAL A 262 -33.45 -3.77 -12.19
N GLU A 263 -32.88 -2.99 -11.27
CA GLU A 263 -31.93 -1.93 -11.59
C GLU A 263 -30.53 -2.49 -11.88
N THR A 264 -30.13 -3.56 -11.19
CA THR A 264 -28.77 -4.13 -11.31
C THR A 264 -28.82 -5.56 -11.80
N VAL A 265 -28.06 -5.85 -12.85
CA VAL A 265 -27.88 -7.21 -13.37
C VAL A 265 -26.41 -7.59 -13.27
N ASN A 266 -26.10 -8.67 -12.56
CA ASN A 266 -24.75 -9.21 -12.41
C ASN A 266 -24.63 -10.54 -13.13
N PHE A 267 -23.74 -10.64 -14.12
CA PHE A 267 -23.33 -11.90 -14.74
C PHE A 267 -22.03 -12.37 -14.13
N ILE A 268 -21.99 -13.60 -13.61
CA ILE A 268 -20.77 -14.24 -13.08
C ILE A 268 -20.51 -15.45 -13.97
N VAL A 269 -19.49 -15.39 -14.83
CA VAL A 269 -19.36 -16.30 -15.97
C VAL A 269 -17.98 -16.94 -16.09
N ASP A 270 -17.86 -18.22 -16.46
CA ASP A 270 -16.56 -18.89 -16.66
C ASP A 270 -16.13 -19.01 -18.15
N ASN A 271 -16.96 -18.53 -19.07
CA ASN A 271 -16.78 -18.68 -20.52
C ASN A 271 -17.41 -17.50 -21.28
N ALA A 272 -17.47 -17.60 -22.62
CA ALA A 272 -18.02 -16.57 -23.49
C ALA A 272 -19.50 -16.27 -23.19
N LEU A 273 -19.83 -14.98 -23.16
CA LEU A 273 -21.15 -14.44 -22.87
C LEU A 273 -21.64 -13.60 -24.05
N THR A 274 -22.85 -13.85 -24.54
CA THR A 274 -23.51 -13.01 -25.55
C THR A 274 -24.94 -12.73 -25.10
N GLN A 275 -25.20 -11.52 -24.62
CA GLN A 275 -26.48 -11.15 -24.01
C GLN A 275 -27.08 -9.90 -24.65
N ASN A 276 -28.33 -10.02 -25.11
CA ASN A 276 -29.14 -8.86 -25.48
C ASN A 276 -30.21 -8.64 -24.41
N LEU A 277 -30.10 -7.51 -23.69
CA LEU A 277 -30.95 -7.13 -22.57
C LEU A 277 -32.00 -6.08 -22.96
N THR A 278 -32.17 -5.77 -24.24
CA THR A 278 -33.01 -4.66 -24.71
C THR A 278 -34.50 -4.84 -24.43
N SER A 279 -34.94 -6.07 -24.19
CA SER A 279 -36.31 -6.40 -23.79
C SER A 279 -36.56 -6.25 -22.29
N TRP A 280 -35.52 -6.05 -21.47
CA TRP A 280 -35.63 -5.92 -20.02
C TRP A 280 -35.83 -4.45 -19.63
N ALA A 281 -36.85 -4.19 -18.82
CA ALA A 281 -37.24 -2.83 -18.45
C ALA A 281 -36.67 -2.42 -17.08
N GLY A 282 -36.11 -1.22 -16.98
CA GLY A 282 -35.63 -0.66 -15.71
C GLY A 282 -34.18 -1.01 -15.34
N VAL A 283 -33.46 -1.76 -16.20
CA VAL A 283 -32.03 -2.05 -16.00
C VAL A 283 -31.23 -0.75 -16.11
N LYS A 284 -30.49 -0.40 -15.05
CA LYS A 284 -29.61 0.77 -14.99
C LYS A 284 -28.14 0.36 -15.00
N THR A 285 -27.80 -0.73 -14.35
CA THR A 285 -26.43 -1.21 -14.19
C THR A 285 -26.30 -2.66 -14.64
N VAL A 286 -25.33 -2.93 -15.50
CA VAL A 286 -24.96 -4.28 -15.93
C VAL A 286 -23.51 -4.54 -15.57
N ASN A 287 -23.26 -5.56 -14.76
CA ASN A 287 -21.92 -6.00 -14.40
C ASN A 287 -21.67 -7.39 -14.98
N VAL A 288 -20.50 -7.61 -15.56
CA VAL A 288 -20.04 -8.92 -16.03
C VAL A 288 -18.72 -9.21 -15.34
N ASN A 289 -18.65 -10.29 -14.58
CA ASN A 289 -17.44 -10.76 -13.91
C ASN A 289 -17.08 -12.13 -14.47
N GLN A 290 -16.04 -12.19 -15.29
CA GLN A 290 -15.57 -13.45 -15.85
C GLN A 290 -14.54 -14.11 -14.92
N GLY A 291 -14.88 -15.31 -14.43
CA GLY A 291 -13.95 -16.27 -13.85
C GLY A 291 -13.33 -17.17 -14.92
N GLY A 292 -12.29 -17.92 -14.56
CA GLY A 292 -11.71 -18.92 -15.46
C GLY A 292 -10.89 -18.36 -16.62
N THR A 293 -11.01 -18.95 -17.82
CA THR A 293 -10.18 -18.59 -19.00
C THR A 293 -10.81 -17.46 -19.78
N ALA A 294 -10.00 -16.47 -20.18
CA ALA A 294 -10.44 -15.31 -20.94
C ALA A 294 -11.24 -15.70 -22.20
N ALA A 295 -12.52 -15.30 -22.26
CA ALA A 295 -13.44 -15.62 -23.35
C ALA A 295 -14.29 -14.41 -23.78
N ALA A 296 -14.88 -14.45 -24.97
CA ALA A 296 -15.52 -13.29 -25.59
C ALA A 296 -16.80 -12.85 -24.87
N GLN A 297 -16.90 -11.56 -24.55
CA GLN A 297 -18.05 -10.94 -23.87
C GLN A 297 -18.72 -9.94 -24.79
N ASP A 298 -20.01 -10.13 -25.07
CA ASP A 298 -20.82 -9.28 -25.95
C ASP A 298 -22.14 -8.94 -25.25
N ILE A 299 -22.33 -7.66 -24.93
CA ILE A 299 -23.46 -7.15 -24.15
C ILE A 299 -24.16 -6.06 -24.96
N THR A 300 -25.44 -6.27 -25.22
CA THR A 300 -26.33 -5.26 -25.81
C THR A 300 -27.35 -4.80 -24.79
N THR A 301 -27.48 -3.49 -24.57
CA THR A 301 -28.43 -2.90 -23.61
C THR A 301 -29.35 -1.89 -24.28
N LYS A 302 -30.46 -1.58 -23.60
CA LYS A 302 -31.33 -0.45 -23.89
C LYS A 302 -31.74 0.22 -22.59
N GLY A 303 -31.33 1.48 -22.38
CA GLY A 303 -31.65 2.24 -21.16
C GLY A 303 -30.74 2.00 -19.95
N ALA A 304 -29.69 1.18 -20.05
CA ALA A 304 -28.69 1.06 -18.98
C ALA A 304 -27.83 2.33 -18.91
N SER A 305 -27.54 2.84 -17.71
CA SER A 305 -26.65 3.98 -17.51
C SER A 305 -25.18 3.59 -17.37
N THR A 306 -24.93 2.36 -16.91
CA THR A 306 -23.59 1.86 -16.62
C THR A 306 -23.44 0.41 -17.06
N VAL A 307 -22.36 0.10 -17.77
CA VAL A 307 -21.93 -1.27 -18.07
C VAL A 307 -20.49 -1.46 -17.61
N ALA A 308 -20.25 -2.47 -16.78
CA ALA A 308 -18.92 -2.85 -16.31
C ALA A 308 -18.60 -4.31 -16.70
N VAL A 309 -17.42 -4.54 -17.27
CA VAL A 309 -16.94 -5.88 -17.64
C VAL A 309 -15.56 -6.11 -17.00
N THR A 310 -15.43 -7.16 -16.21
CA THR A 310 -14.19 -7.66 -15.60
C THR A 310 -13.81 -8.99 -16.24
N GLY A 311 -12.58 -9.11 -16.73
CA GLY A 311 -12.08 -10.20 -17.56
C GLY A 311 -12.50 -10.09 -19.03
N GLY A 312 -12.44 -11.21 -19.74
CA GLY A 312 -12.82 -11.31 -21.14
C GLY A 312 -11.63 -11.42 -22.11
N SER A 313 -11.86 -12.07 -23.25
CA SER A 313 -10.98 -11.95 -24.41
C SER A 313 -11.33 -10.69 -25.19
N THR A 314 -12.23 -10.77 -26.16
CA THR A 314 -12.85 -9.59 -26.80
C THR A 314 -14.01 -9.10 -25.95
N VAL A 315 -14.16 -7.78 -25.80
CA VAL A 315 -15.30 -7.16 -25.12
C VAL A 315 -16.05 -6.26 -26.10
N ALA A 316 -17.34 -6.51 -26.29
CA ALA A 316 -18.24 -5.68 -27.08
C ALA A 316 -19.40 -5.20 -26.19
N ILE A 317 -19.62 -3.89 -26.16
CA ILE A 317 -20.71 -3.24 -25.43
C ILE A 317 -21.45 -2.37 -26.42
N THR A 318 -22.74 -2.64 -26.61
CA THR A 318 -23.60 -1.93 -27.57
C THR A 318 -24.83 -1.39 -26.86
N ASP A 319 -25.07 -0.09 -27.00
CA ASP A 319 -26.34 0.53 -26.66
C ASP A 319 -27.23 0.58 -27.91
N GLU A 320 -28.39 -0.07 -27.88
CA GLU A 320 -29.28 -0.21 -29.05
C GLU A 320 -30.16 1.03 -29.30
N ASP A 321 -29.99 2.12 -28.52
CA ASP A 321 -30.66 3.41 -28.73
C ASP A 321 -30.10 4.17 -29.96
N THR A 322 -30.04 3.49 -31.10
CA THR A 322 -29.35 3.85 -32.35
C THR A 322 -30.16 4.77 -33.29
N ALA A 323 -31.29 5.32 -32.84
CA ALA A 323 -32.04 6.27 -33.66
C ALA A 323 -31.47 7.69 -33.50
N ALA A 324 -31.03 8.29 -34.62
CA ALA A 324 -30.42 9.63 -34.77
C ALA A 324 -31.24 10.83 -34.22
N ALA A 325 -32.34 10.58 -33.51
CA ALA A 325 -33.22 11.59 -32.90
C ALA A 325 -33.60 11.29 -31.45
N ASP A 326 -33.11 10.19 -30.85
CA ASP A 326 -33.42 9.87 -29.45
C ASP A 326 -32.48 10.64 -28.52
N THR A 327 -33.00 11.68 -27.89
CA THR A 327 -32.38 12.38 -26.75
C THR A 327 -32.38 11.52 -25.48
N GLY A 328 -32.24 10.21 -25.61
CA GLY A 328 -32.62 9.19 -24.62
C GLY A 328 -31.59 8.07 -24.37
N SER A 329 -30.43 8.06 -25.04
CA SER A 329 -29.36 7.10 -24.71
C SER A 329 -28.94 7.33 -23.26
N SER A 330 -29.14 6.29 -22.46
CA SER A 330 -28.89 6.35 -21.01
C SER A 330 -27.45 5.96 -20.68
N LEU A 331 -26.78 5.20 -21.57
CA LEU A 331 -25.45 4.66 -21.32
C LEU A 331 -24.40 5.76 -21.39
N THR A 332 -23.93 6.20 -20.24
CA THR A 332 -22.93 7.26 -20.10
C THR A 332 -21.58 6.73 -19.62
N THR A 333 -21.60 5.65 -18.83
CA THR A 333 -20.42 5.13 -18.15
C THR A 333 -20.13 3.69 -18.55
N VAL A 334 -18.92 3.43 -19.02
CA VAL A 334 -18.45 2.09 -19.36
C VAL A 334 -17.13 1.80 -18.66
N LYS A 335 -17.05 0.66 -17.97
CA LYS A 335 -15.81 0.16 -17.37
C LYS A 335 -15.43 -1.17 -18.00
N VAL A 336 -14.17 -1.30 -18.42
CA VAL A 336 -13.60 -2.57 -18.89
C VAL A 336 -12.29 -2.82 -18.14
N ASP A 337 -12.22 -3.97 -17.47
CA ASP A 337 -11.10 -4.36 -16.61
C ASP A 337 -10.61 -5.76 -17.01
N GLY A 338 -9.33 -5.94 -17.31
CA GLY A 338 -8.74 -7.26 -17.57
C GLY A 338 -9.02 -7.86 -18.96
N ALA A 339 -9.54 -7.08 -19.91
CA ALA A 339 -9.74 -7.55 -21.27
C ALA A 339 -8.42 -7.87 -21.98
N THR A 340 -8.29 -9.09 -22.49
CA THR A 340 -7.05 -9.56 -23.14
C THR A 340 -7.01 -9.28 -24.65
N ASP A 341 -8.15 -8.94 -25.28
CA ASP A 341 -8.28 -8.63 -26.71
C ASP A 341 -8.89 -7.24 -27.02
N ASN A 342 -9.53 -7.07 -28.19
CA ASN A 342 -10.18 -5.85 -28.65
C ASN A 342 -11.36 -5.48 -27.75
N VAL A 343 -11.54 -4.17 -27.55
CA VAL A 343 -12.68 -3.58 -26.84
C VAL A 343 -13.46 -2.69 -27.80
N THR A 344 -14.74 -2.95 -27.97
CA THR A 344 -15.63 -2.14 -28.83
C THR A 344 -16.79 -1.64 -27.99
N ILE A 345 -16.94 -0.33 -27.92
CA ILE A 345 -18.01 0.35 -27.19
C ILE A 345 -18.78 1.17 -28.21
N THR A 346 -20.07 0.90 -28.35
CA THR A 346 -20.95 1.62 -29.26
C THR A 346 -22.12 2.19 -28.48
N GLY A 347 -22.28 3.51 -28.46
CA GLY A 347 -23.39 4.17 -27.76
C GLY A 347 -23.29 5.69 -27.84
N ALA A 348 -24.42 6.34 -28.14
CA ALA A 348 -24.46 7.78 -28.39
C ALA A 348 -24.31 8.65 -27.12
N GLY A 349 -24.55 8.09 -25.94
CA GLY A 349 -24.40 8.78 -24.65
C GLY A 349 -23.04 8.57 -23.96
N VAL A 350 -22.17 7.71 -24.49
CA VAL A 350 -20.97 7.26 -23.78
C VAL A 350 -19.94 8.38 -23.72
N ASN A 351 -19.70 8.90 -22.52
CA ASN A 351 -18.74 9.99 -22.29
C ASN A 351 -17.75 9.68 -21.15
N ASN A 352 -17.98 8.64 -20.34
CA ASN A 352 -17.08 8.22 -19.28
C ASN A 352 -16.62 6.78 -19.52
N VAL A 353 -15.37 6.60 -19.89
CA VAL A 353 -14.78 5.28 -20.17
C VAL A 353 -13.63 5.00 -19.23
N THR A 354 -13.70 3.90 -18.48
CA THR A 354 -12.61 3.40 -17.64
C THR A 354 -12.03 2.14 -18.25
N LEU A 355 -10.71 2.12 -18.47
CA LEU A 355 -9.95 0.98 -18.98
C LEU A 355 -8.90 0.58 -17.94
N ALA A 356 -8.98 -0.65 -17.43
CA ALA A 356 -8.10 -1.14 -16.37
C ALA A 356 -7.47 -2.50 -16.74
N ASN A 357 -6.20 -2.73 -16.41
CA ASN A 357 -5.53 -4.03 -16.55
C ASN A 357 -5.57 -4.63 -17.98
N LEU A 358 -5.54 -3.78 -19.01
CA LEU A 358 -5.52 -4.22 -20.41
C LEU A 358 -4.08 -4.57 -20.83
N THR A 359 -3.61 -5.76 -20.47
CA THR A 359 -2.24 -6.26 -20.76
C THR A 359 -2.24 -7.22 -21.96
N GLY A 360 -1.54 -6.90 -23.06
CA GLY A 360 -1.52 -7.77 -24.25
C GLY A 360 -1.00 -7.13 -25.54
N ALA A 361 -0.98 -7.90 -26.64
CA ALA A 361 -0.49 -7.45 -27.96
C ALA A 361 -1.38 -6.35 -28.61
N ALA A 362 -0.89 -5.76 -29.70
CA ALA A 362 -1.45 -4.57 -30.36
C ALA A 362 -2.93 -4.69 -30.76
N LYS A 363 -3.82 -3.89 -30.16
CA LYS A 363 -5.29 -4.09 -30.25
C LYS A 363 -6.08 -2.80 -30.13
N LEU A 364 -7.26 -2.78 -30.76
CA LEU A 364 -8.08 -1.59 -30.96
C LEU A 364 -9.13 -1.46 -29.85
N VAL A 365 -9.20 -0.28 -29.25
CA VAL A 365 -10.32 0.20 -28.43
C VAL A 365 -11.09 1.21 -29.25
N THR A 366 -12.27 0.84 -29.73
CA THR A 366 -13.14 1.76 -30.47
C THR A 366 -14.26 2.22 -29.57
N VAL A 367 -14.37 3.54 -29.39
CA VAL A 367 -15.55 4.20 -28.84
C VAL A 367 -16.27 4.82 -30.03
N ALA A 368 -17.27 4.11 -30.54
CA ALA A 368 -18.07 4.55 -31.68
C ALA A 368 -19.34 5.24 -31.18
N ASP A 369 -19.36 6.57 -31.25
CA ASP A 369 -20.60 7.34 -31.20
C ASP A 369 -21.19 7.42 -32.62
N VAL A 370 -22.50 7.21 -32.74
CA VAL A 370 -23.19 7.11 -34.02
C VAL A 370 -23.64 8.49 -34.52
N ASP A 371 -23.83 9.53 -33.69
CA ASP A 371 -24.48 10.75 -34.18
C ASP A 371 -24.24 12.10 -33.44
N THR A 372 -23.51 12.19 -32.31
CA THR A 372 -23.36 13.51 -31.62
C THR A 372 -21.97 13.89 -31.11
N ALA A 373 -21.64 15.18 -31.26
CA ALA A 373 -20.43 15.78 -30.72
C ALA A 373 -20.49 15.83 -29.18
N HIS A 374 -19.49 15.26 -28.49
CA HIS A 374 -19.50 15.13 -27.03
C HIS A 374 -18.11 15.34 -26.40
N ALA A 375 -18.01 15.34 -25.07
CA ALA A 375 -16.74 15.38 -24.34
C ALA A 375 -16.43 13.97 -23.84
N LEU A 376 -15.21 13.46 -24.09
CA LEU A 376 -14.78 12.14 -23.66
C LEU A 376 -13.89 12.24 -22.41
N SER A 377 -14.30 11.58 -21.33
CA SER A 377 -13.52 11.34 -20.13
C SER A 377 -13.00 9.90 -20.14
N LEU A 378 -11.69 9.73 -20.10
CA LEU A 378 -10.99 8.45 -20.19
C LEU A 378 -10.16 8.23 -18.93
N THR A 379 -10.49 7.22 -18.14
CA THR A 379 -9.68 6.79 -17.00
C THR A 379 -8.87 5.55 -17.36
N LEU A 380 -7.56 5.62 -17.14
CA LEU A 380 -6.59 4.57 -17.48
C LEU A 380 -5.94 4.01 -16.22
N ASN A 381 -5.89 2.69 -16.12
CA ASN A 381 -5.16 2.00 -15.06
C ASN A 381 -4.44 0.78 -15.64
N THR A 382 -3.12 0.77 -15.66
CA THR A 382 -2.34 -0.39 -16.13
C THR A 382 -2.71 -0.81 -17.58
N VAL A 383 -2.91 0.17 -18.46
CA VAL A 383 -3.21 -0.07 -19.89
C VAL A 383 -1.90 -0.12 -20.66
N THR A 384 -1.49 -1.31 -21.12
CA THR A 384 -0.17 -1.52 -21.74
C THR A 384 -0.25 -2.20 -23.11
N GLY A 385 0.87 -2.16 -23.84
CA GLY A 385 0.97 -2.62 -25.22
C GLY A 385 0.51 -1.56 -26.22
N THR A 386 0.56 -1.87 -27.51
CA THR A 386 0.13 -0.91 -28.55
C THR A 386 -1.40 -0.83 -28.59
N ARG A 387 -1.98 0.21 -28.00
CA ARG A 387 -3.45 0.39 -27.94
C ARG A 387 -3.86 1.60 -28.74
N THR A 388 -4.85 1.46 -29.61
CA THR A 388 -5.46 2.61 -30.27
C THR A 388 -6.81 2.88 -29.62
N ILE A 389 -6.99 4.07 -29.05
CA ILE A 389 -8.27 4.54 -28.51
C ILE A 389 -8.84 5.53 -29.52
N ALA A 390 -9.92 5.15 -30.17
CA ALA A 390 -10.51 5.93 -31.25
C ALA A 390 -11.92 6.41 -30.89
N ASP A 391 -12.13 7.71 -31.01
CA ASP A 391 -13.42 8.38 -30.91
C ASP A 391 -13.44 9.56 -31.89
N ALA A 392 -14.08 9.39 -33.04
CA ALA A 392 -14.08 10.40 -34.09
C ALA A 392 -14.96 11.63 -33.76
N GLU A 393 -15.89 11.49 -32.81
CA GLU A 393 -16.91 12.49 -32.47
C GLU A 393 -16.58 13.31 -31.22
N ALA A 394 -15.62 12.85 -30.41
CA ALA A 394 -15.11 13.60 -29.27
C ALA A 394 -14.60 15.01 -29.65
N THR A 395 -15.16 16.03 -28.99
CA THR A 395 -14.81 17.46 -29.11
C THR A 395 -13.76 17.91 -28.10
N THR A 396 -13.62 17.18 -26.99
CA THR A 396 -12.56 17.31 -26.00
C THR A 396 -12.24 15.92 -25.44
N VAL A 397 -10.99 15.68 -25.06
CA VAL A 397 -10.59 14.44 -24.37
C VAL A 397 -9.94 14.80 -23.04
N ALA A 398 -10.47 14.28 -21.94
CA ALA A 398 -9.86 14.34 -20.61
C ALA A 398 -9.36 12.94 -20.25
N ILE A 399 -8.06 12.79 -20.01
CA ILE A 399 -7.42 11.54 -19.61
C ILE A 399 -7.08 11.66 -18.12
N SER A 400 -7.49 10.70 -17.31
CA SER A 400 -6.99 10.52 -15.95
C SER A 400 -6.27 9.17 -15.85
N SER A 401 -5.16 9.10 -15.11
CA SER A 401 -4.51 7.81 -14.79
C SER A 401 -4.48 7.57 -13.29
N THR A 402 -4.77 6.34 -12.88
CA THR A 402 -4.83 5.92 -11.47
C THR A 402 -4.35 4.48 -11.33
N GLY A 403 -3.78 4.11 -10.18
CA GLY A 403 -3.45 2.73 -9.82
C GLY A 403 -2.12 2.20 -10.42
N GLY A 404 -1.95 2.23 -11.74
CA GLY A 404 -0.70 1.80 -12.39
C GLY A 404 -0.44 2.40 -13.77
N ALA A 405 0.82 2.34 -14.19
CA ALA A 405 1.33 2.99 -15.40
C ALA A 405 0.63 2.52 -16.69
N SER A 406 0.26 3.47 -17.53
CA SER A 406 -0.40 3.22 -18.82
C SER A 406 0.49 3.66 -19.98
N THR A 407 0.87 2.73 -20.86
CA THR A 407 1.89 2.96 -21.90
C THR A 407 1.50 2.38 -23.25
N GLY A 408 2.00 2.99 -24.34
CA GLY A 408 1.79 2.50 -25.70
C GLY A 408 0.46 2.92 -26.34
N ILE A 409 -0.15 3.98 -25.82
CA ILE A 409 -1.49 4.43 -26.23
C ILE A 409 -1.39 5.38 -27.42
N THR A 410 -2.16 5.09 -28.47
CA THR A 410 -2.42 5.97 -29.61
C THR A 410 -3.82 6.55 -29.46
N LEU A 411 -3.94 7.86 -29.29
CA LEU A 411 -5.23 8.54 -29.19
C LEU A 411 -5.67 9.06 -30.56
N ASN A 412 -6.85 8.65 -31.05
CA ASN A 412 -7.41 9.10 -32.32
C ASN A 412 -8.76 9.81 -32.07
N ALA A 413 -8.73 11.16 -32.00
CA ALA A 413 -9.92 11.98 -31.80
C ALA A 413 -9.91 13.22 -32.70
N ALA A 414 -10.28 13.05 -33.98
CA ALA A 414 -10.05 14.05 -35.02
C ALA A 414 -10.76 15.40 -34.77
N LYS A 415 -11.92 15.40 -34.11
CA LYS A 415 -12.71 16.59 -33.77
C LYS A 415 -12.31 17.25 -32.45
N ALA A 416 -11.41 16.63 -31.67
CA ALA A 416 -11.03 17.14 -30.37
C ALA A 416 -10.26 18.46 -30.50
N THR A 417 -10.76 19.51 -29.86
CA THR A 417 -10.16 20.84 -29.85
C THR A 417 -9.22 21.07 -28.67
N ALA A 418 -9.33 20.25 -27.62
CA ALA A 418 -8.47 20.27 -26.45
C ALA A 418 -8.28 18.87 -25.88
N VAL A 419 -7.09 18.61 -25.33
CA VAL A 419 -6.79 17.42 -24.54
C VAL A 419 -6.26 17.83 -23.16
N THR A 420 -6.81 17.23 -22.11
CA THR A 420 -6.31 17.38 -20.74
C THR A 420 -5.84 16.03 -20.24
N ILE A 421 -4.70 15.98 -19.56
CA ILE A 421 -4.12 14.77 -18.98
C ILE A 421 -3.86 15.04 -17.51
N ALA A 422 -4.57 14.36 -16.63
CA ALA A 422 -4.34 14.34 -15.18
C ALA A 422 -3.66 13.02 -14.83
N ALA A 423 -2.33 13.07 -14.68
CA ALA A 423 -1.52 11.89 -14.49
C ALA A 423 -1.12 11.75 -13.02
N ASP A 424 -1.87 10.95 -12.26
CA ASP A 424 -1.45 10.49 -10.93
C ASP A 424 -0.53 9.25 -11.07
N GLU A 425 -0.63 8.57 -12.21
CA GLU A 425 0.26 7.47 -12.63
C GLU A 425 0.89 7.75 -14.00
N LYS A 426 2.05 7.15 -14.28
CA LYS A 426 2.77 7.40 -15.54
C LYS A 426 1.91 7.13 -16.77
N VAL A 427 1.84 8.09 -17.70
CA VAL A 427 1.14 7.97 -18.99
C VAL A 427 2.13 8.11 -20.14
N THR A 428 2.24 7.10 -21.01
CA THR A 428 2.98 7.20 -22.28
C THR A 428 2.02 7.08 -23.47
N LEU A 429 1.76 8.22 -24.12
CA LEU A 429 1.08 8.30 -25.40
C LEU A 429 2.09 8.05 -26.53
N ALA A 430 1.97 6.91 -27.19
CA ALA A 430 2.78 6.56 -28.35
C ALA A 430 2.53 7.50 -29.53
N ASP A 431 1.27 7.90 -29.75
CA ASP A 431 0.91 8.94 -30.73
C ASP A 431 -0.40 9.64 -30.31
N VAL A 432 -0.55 10.89 -30.75
CA VAL A 432 -1.69 11.75 -30.43
C VAL A 432 -2.22 12.32 -31.75
N ASN A 433 -3.29 11.71 -32.27
CA ASN A 433 -3.90 12.03 -33.56
C ASN A 433 -5.19 12.85 -33.39
N ILE A 434 -5.02 14.14 -33.18
CA ILE A 434 -6.08 15.11 -32.85
C ILE A 434 -5.94 16.37 -33.72
N ALA A 435 -6.25 16.26 -35.00
CA ALA A 435 -5.95 17.31 -35.99
C ALA A 435 -6.50 18.71 -35.64
N ALA A 436 -7.64 18.78 -34.93
CA ALA A 436 -8.28 20.04 -34.52
C ALA A 436 -7.79 20.61 -33.18
N ALA A 437 -6.91 19.92 -32.45
CA ALA A 437 -6.53 20.32 -31.10
C ALA A 437 -5.65 21.56 -31.09
N LYS A 438 -6.09 22.56 -30.32
CA LYS A 438 -5.35 23.80 -30.07
C LYS A 438 -4.48 23.72 -28.82
N THR A 439 -4.94 22.96 -27.82
CA THR A 439 -4.29 22.92 -26.50
C THR A 439 -4.13 21.49 -26.00
N ILE A 440 -2.96 21.17 -25.47
CA ILE A 440 -2.73 19.99 -24.61
C ILE A 440 -2.35 20.49 -23.22
N THR A 441 -3.10 20.10 -22.21
CA THR A 441 -2.83 20.47 -20.81
C THR A 441 -2.47 19.23 -20.01
N VAL A 442 -1.42 19.29 -19.21
CA VAL A 442 -0.95 18.22 -18.33
C VAL A 442 -0.96 18.71 -16.88
N THR A 443 -1.48 17.86 -16.00
CA THR A 443 -1.59 18.05 -14.55
C THR A 443 -1.28 16.73 -13.85
N GLY A 444 -1.17 16.74 -12.52
CA GLY A 444 -0.83 15.54 -11.73
C GLY A 444 0.66 15.44 -11.40
N ASP A 445 1.01 14.42 -10.63
CA ASP A 445 2.32 14.23 -10.01
C ASP A 445 3.19 13.14 -10.66
N SER A 446 2.69 12.49 -11.72
CA SER A 446 3.41 11.49 -12.50
C SER A 446 3.82 11.98 -13.89
N LEU A 447 4.88 11.34 -14.42
CA LEU A 447 5.44 11.68 -15.74
C LEU A 447 4.47 11.37 -16.88
N VAL A 448 4.25 12.36 -17.75
CA VAL A 448 3.56 12.17 -19.03
C VAL A 448 4.56 12.18 -20.19
N THR A 449 4.51 11.17 -21.05
CA THR A 449 5.33 11.09 -22.27
C THR A 449 4.44 11.13 -23.52
N ILE A 450 4.70 12.07 -24.42
CA ILE A 450 4.10 12.18 -25.75
C ILE A 450 5.20 11.84 -26.78
N SER A 451 5.20 10.60 -27.27
CA SER A 451 6.26 10.10 -28.15
C SER A 451 6.12 10.57 -29.59
N ALA A 452 4.89 10.74 -30.07
CA ALA A 452 4.58 11.31 -31.38
C ALA A 452 3.32 12.16 -31.34
N ASN A 453 3.20 13.08 -32.30
CA ASN A 453 2.06 13.97 -32.51
C ASN A 453 1.76 14.08 -34.01
N SER A 454 1.75 12.94 -34.71
CA SER A 454 1.93 12.83 -36.17
C SER A 454 0.94 13.64 -37.02
N THR A 455 -0.24 13.96 -36.48
CA THR A 455 -1.31 14.66 -37.20
C THR A 455 -1.81 15.94 -36.52
N VAL A 456 -1.18 16.37 -35.41
CA VAL A 456 -1.59 17.59 -34.69
C VAL A 456 -1.08 18.84 -35.41
N THR A 457 -1.87 19.34 -36.37
CA THR A 457 -1.49 20.47 -37.22
C THR A 457 -1.98 21.83 -36.72
N ALA A 458 -3.00 21.86 -35.84
CA ALA A 458 -3.62 23.07 -35.30
C ALA A 458 -3.13 23.47 -33.90
N LEU A 459 -2.12 22.78 -33.35
CA LEU A 459 -1.65 23.01 -31.99
C LEU A 459 -1.13 24.43 -31.80
N GLU A 460 -1.64 25.12 -30.79
CA GLU A 460 -1.22 26.47 -30.39
C GLU A 460 -0.34 26.40 -29.14
N SER A 461 -0.64 25.50 -28.19
CA SER A 461 0.13 25.36 -26.94
C SER A 461 0.10 23.97 -26.30
N ILE A 462 1.18 23.61 -25.62
CA ILE A 462 1.25 22.53 -24.62
C ILE A 462 1.56 23.16 -23.26
N SER A 463 0.84 22.80 -22.20
CA SER A 463 1.05 23.37 -20.87
C SER A 463 1.06 22.27 -19.79
N SER A 464 2.15 22.14 -19.06
CA SER A 464 2.28 21.36 -17.83
C SER A 464 2.43 22.22 -16.57
N ALA A 465 2.08 23.51 -16.63
CA ALA A 465 2.22 24.46 -15.53
C ALA A 465 1.63 24.03 -14.17
N ALA A 466 0.63 23.14 -14.16
CA ALA A 466 0.00 22.61 -12.95
C ALA A 466 0.40 21.15 -12.65
N SER A 467 1.45 20.63 -13.30
CA SER A 467 2.01 19.30 -13.06
C SER A 467 3.28 19.36 -12.21
N THR A 468 3.42 18.41 -11.29
CA THR A 468 4.65 18.17 -10.52
C THR A 468 5.42 16.93 -11.00
N GLY A 469 4.84 16.13 -11.90
CA GLY A 469 5.43 14.89 -12.44
C GLY A 469 6.31 15.08 -13.68
N GLY A 470 6.15 16.20 -14.39
CA GLY A 470 6.92 16.54 -15.60
C GLY A 470 6.36 15.93 -16.88
N VAL A 471 6.82 16.47 -18.02
CA VAL A 471 6.37 16.11 -19.36
C VAL A 471 7.54 15.88 -20.29
N THR A 472 7.55 14.73 -20.96
CA THR A 472 8.46 14.43 -22.08
C THR A 472 7.72 14.51 -23.41
N VAL A 473 8.08 15.45 -24.29
CA VAL A 473 7.63 15.51 -25.69
C VAL A 473 8.81 15.14 -26.59
N THR A 474 8.74 13.95 -27.19
CA THR A 474 9.85 13.43 -28.01
C THR A 474 9.87 14.02 -29.42
N ALA A 475 8.69 14.36 -29.96
CA ALA A 475 8.58 15.04 -31.24
C ALA A 475 8.99 16.53 -31.12
N ALA A 476 9.62 17.07 -32.17
CA ALA A 476 9.97 18.49 -32.19
C ALA A 476 8.70 19.35 -32.19
N LEU A 477 8.67 20.37 -31.34
CA LEU A 477 7.57 21.34 -31.30
C LEU A 477 7.50 22.13 -32.62
N GLY A 478 6.28 22.37 -33.10
CA GLY A 478 6.05 23.23 -34.25
C GLY A 478 6.52 24.66 -33.98
N THR A 479 6.91 25.40 -35.02
CA THR A 479 7.51 26.74 -34.88
C THR A 479 6.57 27.78 -34.25
N ALA A 480 5.25 27.55 -34.28
CA ALA A 480 4.24 28.43 -33.69
C ALA A 480 3.58 27.86 -32.42
N VAL A 481 4.10 26.75 -31.88
CA VAL A 481 3.56 26.10 -30.68
C VAL A 481 4.27 26.65 -29.43
N ALA A 482 3.52 27.16 -28.47
CA ALA A 482 4.05 27.53 -27.16
C ALA A 482 4.17 26.29 -26.25
N PHE A 483 5.13 26.31 -25.33
CA PHE A 483 5.25 25.32 -24.27
C PHE A 483 5.46 26.02 -22.93
N THR A 484 4.68 25.61 -21.93
CA THR A 484 4.79 26.11 -20.55
C THR A 484 4.89 24.91 -19.61
N GLY A 485 6.07 24.70 -19.05
CA GLY A 485 6.39 23.61 -18.16
C GLY A 485 5.99 23.82 -16.70
N GLY A 486 6.10 22.76 -15.91
CA GLY A 486 5.59 22.62 -14.54
C GLY A 486 6.68 22.75 -13.49
N ALA A 487 6.52 22.04 -12.36
CA ALA A 487 7.55 21.89 -11.33
C ALA A 487 8.31 20.54 -11.42
N GLY A 488 7.84 19.66 -12.31
CA GLY A 488 8.44 18.36 -12.57
C GLY A 488 9.37 18.43 -13.78
N LYS A 489 10.22 17.41 -13.93
CA LYS A 489 11.23 17.34 -14.98
C LYS A 489 10.61 17.29 -16.39
N ASP A 490 10.71 18.40 -17.12
CA ASP A 490 10.25 18.53 -18.48
C ASP A 490 11.37 18.22 -19.48
N THR A 491 11.04 17.55 -20.58
CA THR A 491 11.97 17.20 -21.65
C THR A 491 11.35 17.41 -23.01
N ILE A 492 11.84 18.40 -23.77
CA ILE A 492 11.26 18.81 -25.06
C ILE A 492 12.32 18.95 -26.14
N THR A 493 11.89 18.90 -27.40
CA THR A 493 12.72 19.24 -28.56
C THR A 493 12.17 20.49 -29.25
N VAL A 494 13.00 21.50 -29.44
CA VAL A 494 12.62 22.81 -29.99
C VAL A 494 13.41 23.10 -31.26
N GLY A 495 12.75 23.63 -32.29
CA GLY A 495 13.38 24.08 -33.55
C GLY A 495 13.43 25.60 -33.64
N ALA A 496 13.11 26.13 -34.82
CA ALA A 496 12.96 27.58 -35.06
C ALA A 496 11.65 28.13 -34.46
N THR A 497 11.51 28.02 -33.13
CA THR A 497 10.34 28.55 -32.42
C THR A 497 10.21 30.06 -32.63
N THR A 498 8.96 30.52 -32.74
CA THR A 498 8.55 31.93 -32.80
C THR A 498 7.73 32.32 -31.57
N LYS A 499 7.71 31.45 -30.57
CA LYS A 499 6.99 31.57 -29.31
C LYS A 499 7.97 31.55 -28.15
N ALA A 500 7.54 32.10 -27.02
CA ALA A 500 8.20 31.89 -25.75
C ALA A 500 7.94 30.45 -25.29
N ILE A 501 9.02 29.74 -24.99
CA ILE A 501 9.06 28.42 -24.37
C ILE A 501 9.60 28.60 -22.96
N THR A 502 8.87 28.13 -21.95
CA THR A 502 9.32 28.14 -20.55
C THR A 502 9.19 26.73 -20.00
N THR A 503 10.22 26.11 -19.41
CA THR A 503 10.10 24.76 -18.82
C THR A 503 9.75 24.77 -17.32
N GLY A 504 9.82 25.91 -16.65
CA GLY A 504 9.26 26.06 -15.32
C GLY A 504 10.29 25.79 -14.23
N ALA A 505 9.94 25.00 -13.21
CA ALA A 505 10.87 24.57 -12.18
C ALA A 505 11.14 23.07 -12.30
N GLY A 506 12.31 22.61 -11.86
CA GLY A 506 12.72 21.21 -11.99
C GLY A 506 14.00 21.09 -12.82
N ASP A 507 14.57 19.88 -12.91
CA ASP A 507 15.80 19.65 -13.69
C ASP A 507 15.45 19.30 -15.14
N ASP A 508 15.20 20.33 -15.95
CA ASP A 508 14.63 20.21 -17.29
C ASP A 508 15.68 19.93 -18.36
N THR A 509 15.20 19.49 -19.53
CA THR A 509 16.06 19.23 -20.69
C THR A 509 15.42 19.74 -21.97
N VAL A 510 16.05 20.73 -22.60
CA VAL A 510 15.63 21.25 -23.91
C VAL A 510 16.63 20.82 -24.98
N THR A 511 16.18 20.06 -25.96
CA THR A 511 16.98 19.68 -27.13
C THR A 511 16.74 20.64 -28.29
N MET A 512 17.78 21.35 -28.72
CA MET A 512 17.74 22.26 -29.86
C MET A 512 17.98 21.52 -31.18
N SER A 513 16.95 21.46 -32.01
CA SER A 513 16.97 20.91 -33.37
C SER A 513 17.37 21.93 -34.44
N GLY A 514 17.37 23.23 -34.09
CA GLY A 514 17.82 24.35 -34.93
C GLY A 514 17.89 25.64 -34.10
N ALA A 515 18.16 26.78 -34.75
CA ALA A 515 18.27 28.06 -34.07
C ALA A 515 16.88 28.66 -33.82
N VAL A 516 16.70 29.41 -32.72
CA VAL A 516 15.44 30.10 -32.42
C VAL A 516 15.05 31.05 -33.56
N GLY A 517 13.75 31.15 -33.84
CA GLY A 517 13.21 32.05 -34.86
C GLY A 517 13.00 33.46 -34.31
N THR A 518 12.68 34.41 -35.18
CA THR A 518 12.41 35.79 -34.79
C THR A 518 11.28 35.87 -33.75
N ASN A 519 11.53 36.53 -32.62
CA ASN A 519 10.66 36.62 -31.44
C ASN A 519 10.44 35.30 -30.67
N GLY A 520 11.18 34.24 -30.99
CA GLY A 520 11.22 33.02 -30.19
C GLY A 520 12.17 33.15 -28.99
N SER A 521 11.82 32.52 -27.89
CA SER A 521 12.70 32.39 -26.72
C SER A 521 12.53 31.03 -26.04
N VAL A 522 13.54 30.58 -25.33
CA VAL A 522 13.56 29.37 -24.51
C VAL A 522 14.18 29.71 -23.17
N ASP A 523 13.38 29.59 -22.12
CA ASP A 523 13.76 29.83 -20.74
C ASP A 523 13.58 28.53 -19.96
N ALA A 524 14.65 28.00 -19.34
CA ALA A 524 14.53 26.77 -18.57
C ALA A 524 13.96 26.99 -17.15
N GLY A 525 13.93 28.24 -16.67
CA GLY A 525 13.39 28.60 -15.37
C GLY A 525 14.31 28.19 -14.21
N ALA A 526 13.80 27.47 -13.21
CA ALA A 526 14.51 27.21 -11.96
C ALA A 526 14.86 25.74 -11.76
N GLY A 527 16.15 25.40 -11.72
CA GLY A 527 16.58 24.04 -11.51
C GLY A 527 18.04 23.85 -11.88
N THR A 528 18.44 22.61 -12.18
CA THR A 528 19.73 22.35 -12.85
C THR A 528 19.48 21.88 -14.27
N ASP A 529 19.27 22.84 -15.16
CA ASP A 529 18.67 22.63 -16.47
C ASP A 529 19.70 22.31 -17.54
N THR A 530 19.30 21.52 -18.53
CA THR A 530 20.19 21.03 -19.60
C THR A 530 19.75 21.51 -20.98
N LEU A 531 20.58 22.36 -21.59
CA LEU A 531 20.51 22.70 -23.01
C LEU A 531 21.25 21.65 -23.82
N SER A 532 20.53 20.82 -24.57
CA SER A 532 21.11 19.77 -25.42
C SER A 532 21.07 20.12 -26.90
N MET A 533 22.11 19.77 -27.65
CA MET A 533 22.19 20.01 -29.09
C MET A 533 23.08 18.98 -29.78
N THR A 534 22.84 18.74 -31.07
CA THR A 534 23.80 18.00 -31.90
C THR A 534 25.03 18.86 -32.21
N ALA A 535 26.16 18.23 -32.55
CA ALA A 535 27.37 18.94 -32.96
C ALA A 535 27.14 19.95 -34.12
N ALA A 536 26.27 19.60 -35.07
CA ALA A 536 25.92 20.47 -36.20
C ALA A 536 25.04 21.65 -35.76
N ASN A 537 24.10 21.41 -34.84
CA ASN A 537 23.21 22.45 -34.34
C ASN A 537 23.95 23.43 -33.42
N ALA A 538 24.95 22.98 -32.66
CA ALA A 538 25.79 23.87 -31.85
C ALA A 538 26.46 24.97 -32.68
N ALA A 539 27.06 24.59 -33.81
CA ALA A 539 27.71 25.53 -34.72
C ALA A 539 26.70 26.43 -35.45
N THR A 540 25.51 25.91 -35.78
CA THR A 540 24.47 26.67 -36.48
C THR A 540 23.81 27.69 -35.55
N ASN A 541 23.54 27.29 -34.31
CA ASN A 541 22.85 28.10 -33.32
C ASN A 541 23.74 29.25 -32.83
N SER A 542 25.01 28.97 -32.54
CA SER A 542 25.98 29.99 -32.14
C SER A 542 26.30 31.02 -33.23
N ALA A 543 26.02 30.72 -34.50
CA ALA A 543 26.14 31.68 -35.58
C ALA A 543 24.90 32.57 -35.76
N ASN A 544 23.80 32.29 -35.04
CA ASN A 544 22.58 33.08 -35.09
C ASN A 544 22.64 34.20 -34.04
N ALA A 545 22.49 35.46 -34.48
CA ALA A 545 22.51 36.63 -33.61
C ALA A 545 21.36 36.66 -32.57
N ASP A 546 20.28 35.92 -32.81
CA ASP A 546 19.14 35.84 -31.90
C ASP A 546 19.29 34.71 -30.85
N PHE A 547 20.32 33.86 -30.94
CA PHE A 547 20.52 32.73 -30.02
C PHE A 547 20.80 33.19 -28.59
N ASP A 548 21.75 34.11 -28.42
CA ASP A 548 22.16 34.66 -27.13
C ASP A 548 21.04 35.44 -26.42
N ALA A 549 20.21 36.16 -27.18
CA ALA A 549 19.09 36.91 -26.63
C ALA A 549 17.84 36.06 -26.36
N GLY A 550 17.80 34.85 -26.93
CA GLY A 550 16.63 33.98 -26.94
C GLY A 550 16.74 32.77 -26.01
N ILE A 551 17.87 32.51 -25.37
CA ILE A 551 18.10 31.34 -24.51
C ILE A 551 18.53 31.82 -23.10
N SER A 552 17.87 31.34 -22.03
CA SER A 552 18.18 31.74 -20.66
C SER A 552 18.01 30.61 -19.63
N ASN A 553 18.64 30.78 -18.46
CA ASN A 553 18.52 29.93 -17.26
C ASN A 553 18.87 28.46 -17.52
N PHE A 554 20.06 28.18 -18.04
CA PHE A 554 20.57 26.81 -18.18
C PHE A 554 21.89 26.67 -17.44
N GLU A 555 22.04 25.62 -16.62
CA GLU A 555 23.30 25.37 -15.88
C GLU A 555 24.19 24.34 -16.58
N LYS A 556 23.63 23.55 -17.52
CA LYS A 556 24.34 22.49 -18.24
C LYS A 556 24.16 22.65 -19.76
N VAL A 557 25.27 22.56 -20.49
CA VAL A 557 25.27 22.45 -21.95
C VAL A 557 25.74 21.06 -22.36
N LYS A 558 24.92 20.35 -23.13
CA LYS A 558 25.21 19.02 -23.67
C LYS A 558 25.31 19.04 -25.19
N ILE A 559 26.51 18.77 -25.71
CA ILE A 559 26.74 18.65 -27.15
C ILE A 559 26.90 17.17 -27.52
N GLY A 560 26.11 16.74 -28.51
CA GLY A 560 26.13 15.40 -29.07
C GLY A 560 27.47 15.04 -29.73
N ALA A 561 27.62 13.79 -30.14
CA ALA A 561 28.89 13.28 -30.62
C ALA A 561 29.46 14.07 -31.81
N VAL A 562 30.74 14.43 -31.69
CA VAL A 562 31.55 15.05 -32.76
C VAL A 562 32.31 13.94 -33.47
N ALA A 563 32.25 13.90 -34.80
CA ALA A 563 33.01 12.92 -35.58
C ALA A 563 34.52 13.00 -35.27
N ALA A 564 35.28 11.90 -35.40
CA ALA A 564 36.69 11.79 -34.97
C ALA A 564 37.68 12.80 -35.60
N ALA A 565 37.27 13.57 -36.61
CA ALA A 565 38.04 14.65 -37.22
C ALA A 565 37.26 15.98 -37.29
N GLY A 566 36.10 16.06 -36.63
CA GLY A 566 35.21 17.22 -36.61
C GLY A 566 35.48 18.15 -35.44
N THR A 567 34.98 19.38 -35.57
CA THR A 567 34.92 20.37 -34.50
C THR A 567 33.47 20.85 -34.37
N ALA A 568 33.01 21.05 -33.14
CA ALA A 568 31.76 21.72 -32.83
C ALA A 568 32.07 22.89 -31.89
N SER A 569 31.54 24.07 -32.20
CA SER A 569 31.73 25.28 -31.41
C SER A 569 30.37 25.80 -30.97
N ILE A 570 30.30 26.30 -29.74
CA ILE A 570 29.18 27.10 -29.25
C ILE A 570 29.72 28.40 -28.65
N ASP A 571 29.19 29.51 -29.13
CA ASP A 571 29.34 30.82 -28.48
C ASP A 571 28.38 30.84 -27.29
N MET A 572 28.93 31.08 -26.11
CA MET A 572 28.22 31.10 -24.83
C MET A 572 28.22 32.50 -24.23
N ALA A 573 28.69 33.52 -24.98
CA ALA A 573 28.78 34.89 -24.49
C ALA A 573 27.44 35.46 -24.02
N GLY A 574 26.31 34.92 -24.50
CA GLY A 574 24.97 35.27 -24.04
C GLY A 574 24.29 34.23 -23.12
N LEU A 575 24.97 33.16 -22.72
CA LEU A 575 24.43 32.17 -21.78
C LEU A 575 24.98 32.45 -20.38
N ASP A 576 24.11 32.89 -19.48
CA ASP A 576 24.47 33.12 -18.07
C ASP A 576 24.42 31.81 -17.26
N ASP A 577 25.20 31.72 -16.17
CA ASP A 577 25.18 30.66 -15.13
C ASP A 577 25.46 29.21 -15.57
N ILE A 578 26.12 29.01 -16.71
CA ILE A 578 26.53 27.67 -17.14
C ILE A 578 27.63 27.13 -16.23
N ASN A 579 27.34 26.05 -15.51
CA ASN A 579 28.24 25.38 -14.57
C ASN A 579 28.95 24.17 -15.19
N TYR A 580 28.36 23.53 -16.20
CA TYR A 580 28.88 22.29 -16.77
C TYR A 580 28.75 22.21 -18.29
N VAL A 581 29.79 21.67 -18.91
CA VAL A 581 29.77 21.24 -20.32
C VAL A 581 29.90 19.72 -20.38
N ILE A 582 28.99 19.09 -21.13
CA ILE A 582 28.93 17.65 -21.36
C ILE A 582 29.23 17.38 -22.84
N SER A 583 30.26 16.57 -23.10
CA SER A 583 30.53 16.04 -24.44
C SER A 583 30.13 14.57 -24.52
N ALA A 584 29.25 14.21 -25.45
CA ALA A 584 28.99 12.80 -25.76
C ALA A 584 30.15 12.26 -26.61
N GLY A 585 31.12 11.56 -26.02
CA GLY A 585 32.32 11.09 -26.72
C GLY A 585 32.02 10.12 -27.89
N THR A 586 33.00 9.93 -28.76
CA THR A 586 33.03 8.75 -29.66
C THR A 586 33.56 7.56 -28.87
N THR A 587 32.72 6.54 -28.61
CA THR A 587 33.08 5.22 -28.03
C THR A 587 33.79 5.16 -26.66
N ALA A 588 34.23 6.28 -26.07
CA ALA A 588 34.95 6.32 -24.79
C ALA A 588 34.37 7.37 -23.83
N GLY A 589 33.19 7.08 -23.26
CA GLY A 589 32.61 7.81 -22.12
C GLY A 589 32.18 9.26 -22.38
N SER A 590 31.41 9.81 -21.44
CA SER A 590 31.01 11.22 -21.40
C SER A 590 31.99 11.97 -20.49
N ALA A 591 32.59 13.06 -20.98
CA ALA A 591 33.39 13.94 -20.14
C ALA A 591 32.51 15.09 -19.62
N LEU A 592 32.41 15.21 -18.28
CA LEU A 592 31.83 16.35 -17.58
C LEU A 592 32.96 17.32 -17.25
N VAL A 593 32.88 18.55 -17.74
CA VAL A 593 33.89 19.59 -17.50
C VAL A 593 33.22 20.77 -16.79
N PRO A 594 33.68 21.18 -15.60
CA PRO A 594 33.23 22.40 -14.96
C PRO A 594 33.51 23.59 -15.87
N ALA A 595 32.52 24.44 -16.09
CA ALA A 595 32.70 25.71 -16.78
C ALA A 595 33.40 26.71 -15.84
N VAL A 596 34.21 27.61 -16.41
CA VAL A 596 34.78 28.75 -15.68
C VAL A 596 33.93 29.99 -15.95
N SER A 597 33.81 30.89 -14.98
CA SER A 597 32.86 32.01 -14.95
C SER A 597 32.94 33.04 -16.11
N GLU A 598 33.91 32.93 -17.02
CA GLU A 598 34.17 33.93 -18.07
C GLU A 598 34.39 33.32 -19.48
N VAL A 599 33.88 32.10 -19.73
CA VAL A 599 34.01 31.46 -21.05
C VAL A 599 33.13 32.15 -22.08
N GLN A 600 33.73 32.64 -23.18
CA GLN A 600 32.96 33.12 -24.33
C GLN A 600 32.64 32.00 -25.32
N THR A 601 33.56 31.05 -25.55
CA THR A 601 33.34 30.01 -26.56
C THR A 601 33.85 28.66 -26.09
N VAL A 602 33.05 27.61 -26.30
CA VAL A 602 33.44 26.22 -26.09
C VAL A 602 33.61 25.53 -27.42
N VAL A 603 34.78 24.91 -27.61
CA VAL A 603 35.08 24.09 -28.78
C VAL A 603 35.30 22.64 -28.36
N ILE A 604 34.54 21.74 -28.96
CA ILE A 604 34.69 20.29 -28.81
C ILE A 604 35.29 19.74 -30.10
N THR A 605 36.45 19.08 -29.97
CA THR A 605 37.14 18.43 -31.09
C THR A 605 37.05 16.92 -30.95
N GLY A 606 36.69 16.22 -32.03
CA GLY A 606 36.65 14.77 -32.06
C GLY A 606 38.04 14.13 -32.15
N GLY A 607 38.18 12.90 -31.65
CA GLY A 607 39.42 12.12 -31.58
C GLY A 607 39.26 10.83 -30.76
N ALA A 608 40.35 10.12 -30.44
CA ALA A 608 40.30 8.94 -29.56
C ALA A 608 39.82 9.26 -28.14
N THR A 609 40.04 10.51 -27.70
CA THR A 609 39.44 11.15 -26.53
C THR A 609 38.87 12.49 -27.01
N ALA A 610 37.59 12.75 -26.77
CA ALA A 610 37.00 14.05 -27.07
C ALA A 610 37.68 15.11 -26.19
N GLN A 611 38.11 16.23 -26.79
CA GLN A 611 38.73 17.34 -26.06
C GLN A 611 37.79 18.53 -26.04
N VAL A 612 37.55 19.08 -24.84
CA VAL A 612 36.82 20.32 -24.61
C VAL A 612 37.85 21.44 -24.41
N THR A 613 37.80 22.47 -25.25
CA THR A 613 38.67 23.65 -25.18
C THR A 613 37.82 24.90 -24.99
N PHE A 614 38.19 25.74 -24.03
CA PHE A 614 37.57 27.04 -23.77
C PHE A 614 38.38 28.14 -24.46
N LEU A 615 37.75 28.94 -25.33
CA LEU A 615 38.36 30.05 -26.07
C LEU A 615 37.71 31.37 -25.63
N GLY A 616 38.50 32.46 -25.48
CA GLY A 616 37.94 33.82 -25.43
C GLY A 616 38.47 34.79 -24.36
N THR A 617 39.09 34.35 -23.27
CA THR A 617 39.64 35.23 -22.22
C THR A 617 40.88 34.60 -21.57
N ALA A 618 41.79 35.43 -21.03
CA ALA A 618 43.11 35.02 -20.59
C ALA A 618 43.06 34.05 -19.39
N VAL A 619 43.15 32.75 -19.66
CA VAL A 619 43.43 31.74 -18.64
C VAL A 619 44.82 32.02 -18.08
N ALA A 620 44.89 32.48 -16.83
CA ALA A 620 46.14 32.50 -16.07
C ALA A 620 46.65 31.05 -16.00
N SER A 621 47.80 30.84 -16.62
CA SER A 621 48.50 29.58 -16.79
C SER A 621 48.49 28.67 -15.55
N SER A 622 48.09 27.40 -15.72
CA SER A 622 48.88 26.29 -15.17
C SER A 622 48.61 24.94 -15.86
N ALA A 623 49.68 24.46 -16.50
CA ALA A 623 50.14 23.08 -16.55
C ALA A 623 49.39 22.04 -17.41
N ASN A 624 50.01 21.85 -18.57
CA ASN A 624 50.23 20.57 -19.23
C ASN A 624 50.45 19.42 -18.21
N LEU A 625 49.58 18.42 -18.23
CA LEU A 625 49.57 17.26 -17.33
C LEU A 625 50.44 16.14 -17.91
N ASP A 626 51.71 16.08 -17.53
CA ASP A 626 52.61 14.99 -17.93
C ASP A 626 53.76 14.81 -16.91
N ASP A 627 53.45 14.37 -15.67
CA ASP A 627 54.41 13.63 -14.82
C ASP A 627 53.72 12.91 -13.65
N ALA A 628 53.80 11.59 -13.61
CA ALA A 628 53.08 10.72 -12.66
C ALA A 628 53.73 10.59 -11.27
N ALA A 629 54.93 11.16 -11.06
CA ALA A 629 55.66 11.02 -9.79
C ALA A 629 55.51 12.22 -8.83
N ALA A 630 55.14 13.40 -9.33
CA ALA A 630 54.91 14.59 -8.49
C ALA A 630 53.51 14.62 -7.86
N THR A 631 52.61 13.72 -8.29
CA THR A 631 51.20 13.69 -7.93
C THR A 631 50.99 13.20 -6.49
N ALA A 632 51.78 12.24 -5.99
CA ALA A 632 51.54 11.66 -4.67
C ALA A 632 51.76 12.64 -3.49
N GLY A 633 52.74 13.54 -3.60
CA GLY A 633 53.03 14.53 -2.55
C GLY A 633 52.12 15.77 -2.60
N ARG A 634 51.68 16.20 -3.80
CA ARG A 634 50.75 17.34 -3.94
C ARG A 634 49.29 16.95 -3.75
N ILE A 635 48.90 15.72 -4.09
CA ILE A 635 47.57 15.17 -3.76
C ILE A 635 47.32 15.24 -2.25
N VAL A 636 48.32 14.99 -1.41
CA VAL A 636 48.16 15.07 0.06
C VAL A 636 47.99 16.53 0.52
N ALA A 637 48.73 17.48 -0.04
CA ALA A 637 48.62 18.90 0.31
C ALA A 637 47.31 19.55 -0.18
N ASP A 638 46.88 19.22 -1.41
CA ASP A 638 45.63 19.72 -2.00
C ASP A 638 44.41 19.03 -1.36
N LYS A 639 44.50 17.75 -0.97
CA LYS A 639 43.44 17.06 -0.22
C LYS A 639 43.29 17.58 1.22
N VAL A 640 44.39 18.00 1.87
CA VAL A 640 44.37 18.69 3.17
C VAL A 640 43.74 20.08 3.03
N ALA A 641 44.00 20.81 1.94
CA ALA A 641 43.38 22.11 1.68
C ALA A 641 41.87 22.00 1.39
N ILE A 642 41.46 20.99 0.63
CA ILE A 642 40.04 20.73 0.29
C ILE A 642 39.25 20.24 1.51
N MET A 643 39.82 19.39 2.36
CA MET A 643 39.18 18.98 3.63
C MET A 643 39.12 20.12 4.65
N ASN A 644 40.16 20.96 4.72
CA ASN A 644 40.12 22.16 5.56
C ASN A 644 39.08 23.18 5.06
N ALA A 645 38.92 23.35 3.74
CA ALA A 645 37.91 24.22 3.14
C ALA A 645 36.48 23.69 3.36
N TRP A 646 36.27 22.37 3.28
CA TRP A 646 34.99 21.73 3.57
C TRP A 646 34.63 21.83 5.07
N ASN A 647 35.59 21.68 5.98
CA ASN A 647 35.39 21.85 7.43
C ASN A 647 35.12 23.31 7.84
N LEU A 648 35.73 24.28 7.15
CA LEU A 648 35.49 25.70 7.40
C LEU A 648 34.11 26.17 6.88
N ALA A 649 33.60 25.55 5.81
CA ALA A 649 32.29 25.85 5.24
C ALA A 649 31.12 25.16 5.99
N ASN A 650 31.34 24.00 6.60
CA ASN A 650 30.28 23.18 7.21
C ASN A 650 30.34 23.08 8.75
N GLY A 651 31.33 23.71 9.40
CA GLY A 651 31.30 23.97 10.85
C GLY A 651 31.52 22.78 11.79
N THR A 652 31.99 21.61 11.32
CA THR A 652 32.19 20.44 12.20
C THR A 652 33.53 19.72 11.99
N ARG A 653 34.37 19.70 13.05
CA ARG A 653 35.49 18.77 13.38
C ARG A 653 36.92 19.16 12.98
N GLU A 654 37.87 18.88 13.89
CA GLU A 654 39.33 19.09 13.77
C GLU A 654 40.03 17.71 13.74
N LEU A 655 40.63 17.33 12.60
CA LEU A 655 41.48 16.14 12.45
C LEU A 655 42.85 16.44 13.08
N LEU A 656 43.31 15.63 14.07
CA LEU A 656 44.60 15.89 14.77
C LEU A 656 45.79 15.22 14.10
N ASP A 657 45.65 13.99 13.60
CA ASP A 657 46.80 13.24 13.06
C ASP A 657 46.38 12.14 12.06
N ILE A 658 47.26 11.84 11.11
CA ILE A 658 47.20 10.69 10.22
C ILE A 658 48.56 9.98 10.28
N THR A 659 48.60 8.75 10.79
CA THR A 659 49.84 7.96 10.87
C THR A 659 49.71 6.69 10.03
N ALA A 660 50.63 6.47 9.10
CA ALA A 660 50.73 5.23 8.33
C ALA A 660 51.96 4.42 8.78
N VAL A 661 51.75 3.19 9.24
CA VAL A 661 52.82 2.24 9.60
C VAL A 661 52.54 0.89 8.94
N GLY A 662 53.33 0.55 7.92
CA GLY A 662 53.12 -0.67 7.13
C GLY A 662 51.80 -0.62 6.34
N ALA A 663 51.03 -1.71 6.35
CA ALA A 663 49.69 -1.78 5.75
C ALA A 663 48.59 -1.19 6.65
N THR A 664 48.96 -0.50 7.74
CA THR A 664 48.02 0.04 8.73
C THR A 664 47.96 1.55 8.61
N LEU A 665 46.75 2.08 8.39
CA LEU A 665 46.44 3.51 8.41
C LEU A 665 45.73 3.85 9.72
N THR A 666 46.24 4.84 10.46
CA THR A 666 45.67 5.33 11.73
C THR A 666 45.21 6.76 11.54
N LEU A 667 43.94 7.05 11.88
CA LEU A 667 43.33 8.38 11.83
C LEU A 667 43.02 8.84 13.26
N THR A 668 43.39 10.07 13.63
CA THR A 668 43.18 10.63 14.98
C THR A 668 42.37 11.93 14.89
N TYR A 669 41.22 12.00 15.56
CA TYR A 669 40.29 13.13 15.55
C TYR A 669 40.08 13.74 16.95
N LYS A 670 39.61 15.00 17.02
CA LYS A 670 39.27 15.69 18.27
C LYS A 670 37.79 15.41 18.53
N THR A 671 37.49 14.64 19.57
CA THR A 671 36.12 14.18 19.81
C THR A 671 35.34 15.13 20.73
N THR A 672 34.08 15.34 20.37
CA THR A 672 32.94 15.64 21.26
C THR A 672 31.83 14.63 20.91
N GLU A 673 30.91 14.36 21.84
CA GLU A 673 29.88 13.31 21.79
C GLU A 673 29.12 13.21 20.42
N GLY A 674 29.05 12.01 19.81
CA GLY A 674 28.23 11.72 18.60
C GLY A 674 28.95 11.61 17.23
N ASP A 675 30.01 10.81 17.11
CA ASP A 675 30.81 10.72 15.87
C ASP A 675 30.40 9.54 14.95
N VAL A 676 30.32 9.77 13.64
CA VAL A 676 29.99 8.77 12.58
C VAL A 676 31.21 8.59 11.65
N ILE A 677 31.64 7.35 11.41
CA ILE A 677 32.71 6.99 10.46
C ILE A 677 32.12 6.15 9.32
N VAL A 678 32.20 6.64 8.08
CA VAL A 678 31.67 5.97 6.86
C VAL A 678 32.83 5.47 5.99
N ILE A 679 32.76 4.20 5.57
CA ILE A 679 33.81 3.49 4.82
C ILE A 679 33.22 2.92 3.50
N PRO A 680 33.28 3.63 2.36
CA PRO A 680 32.75 3.14 1.08
C PRO A 680 33.69 2.16 0.34
N THR A 681 33.16 1.13 -0.34
CA THR A 681 33.99 0.22 -1.15
C THR A 681 34.18 0.76 -2.59
N ALA A 682 35.42 0.74 -3.10
CA ALA A 682 35.74 1.10 -4.48
C ALA A 682 36.53 -0.04 -5.18
N THR A 683 36.19 -0.27 -6.45
CA THR A 683 36.79 -1.32 -7.30
C THR A 683 38.18 -0.95 -7.82
N ASN A 684 39.12 -1.87 -7.57
CA ASN A 684 40.47 -2.07 -8.11
C ASN A 684 41.65 -1.17 -7.67
N ASN A 685 42.57 -1.88 -6.99
CA ASN A 685 43.99 -1.64 -6.71
C ASN A 685 44.38 -0.43 -5.84
N GLY A 686 44.42 -0.70 -4.54
CA GLY A 686 45.32 -0.05 -3.59
C GLY A 686 44.80 1.24 -2.98
N ILE A 687 44.18 1.11 -1.80
CA ILE A 687 43.85 2.18 -0.83
C ILE A 687 43.16 3.41 -1.44
N ASN A 688 41.82 3.44 -1.42
CA ASN A 688 41.05 4.69 -1.51
C ASN A 688 39.63 4.53 -0.90
N PHE A 689 39.23 5.42 0.01
CA PHE A 689 37.84 5.69 0.38
C PHE A 689 37.42 6.97 -0.36
N ALA A 690 36.72 6.81 -1.49
CA ALA A 690 36.31 7.90 -2.36
C ALA A 690 34.83 8.26 -2.16
N GLU A 691 34.60 9.54 -1.88
CA GLU A 691 33.75 10.46 -2.66
C GLU A 691 32.35 9.98 -3.07
N SER A 692 31.32 10.67 -2.55
CA SER A 692 29.92 10.48 -2.89
C SER A 692 29.63 10.86 -4.35
N VAL A 693 29.39 9.86 -5.19
CA VAL A 693 28.70 10.03 -6.47
C VAL A 693 27.72 8.86 -6.63
N GLN A 694 26.42 9.16 -6.54
CA GLN A 694 25.39 8.25 -7.04
C GLN A 694 25.34 8.35 -8.57
N THR A 695 25.55 7.22 -9.25
CA THR A 695 25.06 7.01 -10.62
C THR A 695 24.37 5.66 -10.72
N THR A 696 23.22 5.69 -11.36
CA THR A 696 22.38 4.63 -11.95
C THR A 696 23.01 3.26 -12.21
N ALA A 697 22.17 2.24 -12.01
CA ALA A 697 22.39 0.80 -12.11
C ALA A 697 23.13 0.27 -13.36
N GLY A 698 23.92 -0.77 -13.15
CA GLY A 698 24.33 -1.73 -14.20
C GLY A 698 25.82 -2.10 -14.21
N ASN A 699 26.21 -3.11 -13.42
CA ASN A 699 27.01 -4.27 -13.86
C ASN A 699 27.56 -5.07 -12.65
N ALA A 700 27.19 -6.35 -12.61
CA ALA A 700 27.70 -7.33 -11.66
C ALA A 700 29.13 -7.76 -12.01
N GLY A 701 30.03 -7.75 -11.03
CA GLY A 701 31.39 -8.31 -11.13
C GLY A 701 32.05 -8.44 -9.76
N SER A 702 32.18 -9.67 -9.26
CA SER A 702 32.76 -10.03 -7.97
C SER A 702 34.29 -9.93 -7.95
N ALA A 703 34.87 -9.32 -6.90
CA ALA A 703 36.28 -9.46 -6.54
C ALA A 703 36.48 -9.34 -5.01
N ALA A 704 37.16 -10.33 -4.43
CA ALA A 704 37.38 -10.51 -2.99
C ALA A 704 38.45 -9.57 -2.40
N VAL A 705 38.24 -9.10 -1.16
CA VAL A 705 39.24 -8.36 -0.39
C VAL A 705 40.15 -9.34 0.36
N ALA A 706 41.46 -9.18 0.23
CA ALA A 706 42.45 -9.97 0.96
C ALA A 706 42.47 -9.60 2.46
N ALA A 707 42.56 -10.63 3.30
CA ALA A 707 42.52 -10.61 4.76
C ALA A 707 43.33 -9.46 5.41
N GLY A 708 42.63 -8.56 6.12
CA GLY A 708 43.21 -7.51 6.95
C GLY A 708 42.28 -7.13 8.11
N THR A 709 42.86 -6.79 9.27
CA THR A 709 42.14 -6.39 10.49
C THR A 709 41.84 -4.89 10.46
N LEU A 710 40.56 -4.50 10.63
CA LEU A 710 40.16 -3.11 10.90
C LEU A 710 40.08 -2.91 12.41
N ALA A 711 41.04 -2.18 13.00
CA ALA A 711 41.05 -1.83 14.41
C ALA A 711 40.65 -0.36 14.61
N LEU A 712 39.58 -0.11 15.37
CA LEU A 712 39.15 1.23 15.75
C LEU A 712 39.45 1.43 17.24
N SER A 713 40.25 2.45 17.58
CA SER A 713 40.61 2.77 18.96
C SER A 713 40.06 4.13 19.40
N ASN A 714 39.61 4.24 20.67
CA ASN A 714 39.02 5.44 21.28
C ASN A 714 37.73 5.94 20.61
N PHE A 715 36.78 5.05 20.35
CA PHE A 715 35.42 5.45 19.98
C PHE A 715 34.70 6.04 21.20
N ALA A 716 34.06 7.20 21.03
CA ALA A 716 33.23 7.79 22.09
C ALA A 716 31.95 6.95 22.29
N ALA A 717 31.37 6.98 23.48
CA ALA A 717 30.04 6.40 23.73
C ALA A 717 29.05 6.87 22.64
N ASN A 718 28.24 5.96 22.10
CA ASN A 718 27.32 6.18 20.97
C ASN A 718 27.95 6.47 19.59
N GLY A 719 29.24 6.19 19.38
CA GLY A 719 29.83 6.32 18.05
C GLY A 719 29.18 5.36 17.03
N THR A 720 29.19 5.73 15.74
CA THR A 720 28.60 4.93 14.66
C THR A 720 29.64 4.50 13.62
N LEU A 721 29.78 3.19 13.38
CA LEU A 721 30.54 2.61 12.25
C LEU A 721 29.58 2.21 11.15
N GLU A 722 29.76 2.67 9.91
CA GLU A 722 28.87 2.32 8.78
C GLU A 722 29.59 1.45 7.74
N LEU A 723 29.06 0.24 7.47
CA LEU A 723 29.54 -0.70 6.46
C LEU A 723 28.54 -0.73 5.29
N THR A 724 29.00 -0.59 4.04
CA THR A 724 28.14 -0.67 2.83
C THR A 724 28.74 -1.61 1.77
N GLY A 725 27.96 -2.59 1.28
CA GLY A 725 28.34 -3.52 0.19
C GLY A 725 28.73 -4.95 0.64
N ALA A 726 29.10 -5.82 -0.31
CA ALA A 726 29.47 -7.21 -0.04
C ALA A 726 30.82 -7.33 0.67
N ILE A 727 30.80 -7.76 1.94
CA ILE A 727 31.99 -8.00 2.75
C ILE A 727 32.56 -9.38 2.40
N THR A 728 33.38 -9.45 1.36
CA THR A 728 34.16 -10.66 1.07
C THR A 728 35.57 -10.48 1.64
N GLY A 729 35.82 -11.03 2.84
CA GLY A 729 37.18 -11.19 3.38
C GLY A 729 37.61 -10.31 4.58
N ALA A 730 36.72 -9.60 5.26
CA ALA A 730 37.05 -8.90 6.52
C ALA A 730 37.05 -9.90 7.70
N SER A 731 38.12 -9.91 8.50
CA SER A 731 38.36 -10.97 9.50
C SER A 731 38.30 -10.52 10.98
N SER A 732 37.99 -9.26 11.31
CA SER A 732 37.60 -8.81 12.66
C SER A 732 37.34 -7.30 12.73
N VAL A 733 36.37 -6.88 13.55
CA VAL A 733 36.17 -5.48 13.99
C VAL A 733 36.34 -5.45 15.52
N ALA A 734 37.43 -4.87 16.00
CA ALA A 734 37.66 -4.67 17.43
C ALA A 734 37.53 -3.18 17.77
N VAL A 735 36.54 -2.82 18.60
CA VAL A 735 36.47 -1.50 19.23
C VAL A 735 37.29 -1.57 20.51
N LYS A 736 38.42 -0.85 20.57
CA LYS A 736 39.31 -0.85 21.74
C LYS A 736 39.28 0.52 22.41
N GLY A 737 38.64 0.63 23.57
CA GLY A 737 38.63 1.88 24.35
C GLY A 737 37.55 2.00 25.42
N ALA A 738 36.51 1.18 25.41
CA ALA A 738 35.45 1.25 26.39
C ALA A 738 35.80 0.45 27.66
N THR A 739 35.72 1.12 28.81
CA THR A 739 35.58 0.43 30.11
C THR A 739 34.26 -0.35 30.12
N LEU A 740 34.23 -1.50 30.79
CA LEU A 740 33.09 -2.45 30.97
C LEU A 740 31.79 -1.85 31.60
N ALA A 741 31.42 -0.59 31.33
CA ALA A 741 30.36 0.13 32.02
C ALA A 741 29.66 1.25 31.19
N THR A 742 29.90 1.38 29.88
CA THR A 742 29.22 2.38 29.01
C THR A 742 28.54 1.67 27.84
N ASP A 743 27.28 2.01 27.55
CA ASP A 743 26.49 1.39 26.46
C ASP A 743 27.08 1.72 25.08
N ASP A 744 27.82 0.79 24.48
CA ASP A 744 28.38 0.96 23.14
C ASP A 744 27.40 0.41 22.08
N THR A 745 27.25 1.15 20.98
CA THR A 745 26.37 0.80 19.86
C THR A 745 27.17 0.63 18.56
N LEU A 746 26.92 -0.45 17.82
CA LEU A 746 27.38 -0.67 16.45
C LEU A 746 26.17 -0.62 15.50
N ASN A 747 26.13 0.34 14.58
CA ASN A 747 25.14 0.34 13.49
C ASN A 747 25.70 -0.44 12.28
N ILE A 748 24.85 -1.12 11.52
CA ILE A 748 25.20 -1.88 10.31
C ILE A 748 24.13 -1.58 9.28
N ARG A 749 24.50 -1.19 8.06
CA ARG A 749 23.53 -0.99 6.95
C ARG A 749 23.77 -2.02 5.85
N LEU A 750 22.74 -2.75 5.45
CA LEU A 750 22.80 -3.75 4.38
C LEU A 750 21.96 -3.23 3.21
N ASN A 751 22.63 -2.80 2.13
CA ASN A 751 22.00 -2.22 0.93
C ASN A 751 22.40 -3.06 -0.30
N GLY A 752 21.44 -3.58 -1.09
CA GLY A 752 21.77 -4.22 -2.37
C GLY A 752 20.71 -5.18 -2.95
N SER A 753 20.71 -5.32 -4.28
CA SER A 753 19.82 -6.18 -5.09
C SER A 753 20.29 -7.65 -5.15
N ALA A 754 21.45 -7.96 -4.57
CA ALA A 754 22.01 -9.31 -4.50
C ALA A 754 22.24 -9.69 -3.03
N ASN A 755 21.83 -10.90 -2.67
CA ASN A 755 21.97 -11.48 -1.34
C ASN A 755 23.40 -11.25 -0.79
N LEU A 756 23.54 -10.43 0.24
CA LEU A 756 24.81 -10.14 0.90
C LEU A 756 25.18 -11.36 1.75
N VAL A 757 25.76 -12.39 1.12
CA VAL A 757 26.30 -13.54 1.85
C VAL A 757 27.65 -13.15 2.44
N ASN A 758 27.68 -12.81 3.73
CA ASN A 758 28.95 -12.78 4.45
C ASN A 758 29.42 -14.22 4.69
N THR A 759 30.49 -14.62 4.00
CA THR A 759 31.06 -15.98 4.13
C THR A 759 32.05 -16.13 5.28
N ALA A 760 32.38 -15.05 6.01
CA ALA A 760 33.32 -15.06 7.13
C ALA A 760 32.71 -14.42 8.40
N ALA A 761 32.99 -14.98 9.58
CA ALA A 761 32.42 -14.46 10.83
C ALA A 761 32.94 -13.04 11.15
N LEU A 762 32.02 -12.09 11.34
CA LEU A 762 32.30 -10.77 11.87
C LEU A 762 32.44 -10.88 13.39
N THR A 763 33.67 -10.86 13.90
CA THR A 763 33.93 -10.82 15.34
C THR A 763 33.79 -9.40 15.86
N VAL A 764 32.89 -9.19 16.81
CA VAL A 764 32.60 -7.93 17.52
C VAL A 764 32.93 -8.12 19.00
N SER A 765 33.70 -7.21 19.58
CA SER A 765 34.09 -7.25 21.01
C SER A 765 33.89 -5.88 21.65
N ASN A 766 33.47 -5.85 22.92
CA ASN A 766 33.13 -4.64 23.69
C ASN A 766 32.03 -3.76 23.02
N VAL A 767 30.93 -4.38 22.59
CA VAL A 767 29.76 -3.66 22.06
C VAL A 767 28.50 -4.32 22.61
N GLU A 768 27.68 -3.56 23.33
CA GLU A 768 26.45 -4.06 23.97
C GLU A 768 25.24 -4.03 23.02
N THR A 769 25.15 -3.03 22.13
CA THR A 769 24.03 -2.87 21.21
C THR A 769 24.47 -2.95 19.75
N ILE A 770 23.80 -3.78 18.94
CA ILE A 770 23.99 -3.83 17.48
C ILE A 770 22.67 -3.43 16.81
N LYS A 771 22.71 -2.47 15.89
CA LYS A 771 21.53 -2.07 15.09
C LYS A 771 21.79 -2.36 13.62
N ILE A 772 20.92 -3.12 12.99
CA ILE A 772 21.01 -3.48 11.58
C ILE A 772 19.85 -2.81 10.84
N THR A 773 20.15 -2.08 9.78
CA THR A 773 19.15 -1.52 8.86
C THR A 773 19.33 -2.14 7.49
N THR A 774 18.27 -2.70 6.93
CA THR A 774 18.26 -3.34 5.61
C THR A 774 17.48 -2.50 4.61
N THR A 775 18.01 -2.33 3.40
CA THR A 775 17.25 -1.72 2.30
C THR A 775 17.46 -2.53 1.02
N ASP A 776 16.36 -2.94 0.38
CA ASP A 776 16.43 -3.37 -1.01
C ASP A 776 16.69 -2.13 -1.88
N SER A 777 17.70 -2.21 -2.73
CA SER A 777 18.12 -1.13 -3.64
C SER A 777 17.29 -1.05 -4.92
N SER A 778 16.24 -1.85 -5.04
CA SER A 778 15.23 -1.67 -6.10
C SER A 778 14.43 -0.40 -5.78
N SER A 779 14.39 0.54 -6.72
CA SER A 779 13.46 1.68 -6.69
C SER A 779 12.02 1.20 -6.98
N ASP A 780 11.62 0.06 -6.41
CA ASP A 780 10.41 -0.66 -6.78
C ASP A 780 9.24 -0.05 -6.02
N ALA A 781 8.40 0.65 -6.76
CA ALA A 781 6.99 0.76 -6.41
C ALA A 781 6.40 -0.66 -6.53
N VAL A 782 6.41 -1.38 -5.40
CA VAL A 782 5.46 -2.44 -5.05
C VAL A 782 5.11 -3.42 -6.18
N SER A 783 6.03 -4.35 -6.48
CA SER A 783 5.64 -5.63 -7.08
C SER A 783 6.39 -6.77 -6.40
N LEU A 784 5.70 -7.51 -5.53
CA LEU A 784 6.18 -8.69 -4.79
C LEU A 784 6.48 -9.90 -5.72
N THR A 785 6.94 -9.67 -6.94
CA THR A 785 7.19 -10.70 -7.96
C THR A 785 8.51 -11.44 -7.79
N ASN A 786 9.42 -10.96 -6.91
CA ASN A 786 10.68 -11.65 -6.62
C ASN A 786 11.25 -11.21 -5.26
N PRO A 787 10.77 -11.75 -4.12
CA PRO A 787 11.34 -11.42 -2.81
C PRO A 787 12.83 -11.79 -2.82
N ALA A 788 13.70 -10.79 -2.67
CA ALA A 788 15.14 -11.03 -2.53
C ALA A 788 15.36 -11.93 -1.30
N ALA A 789 16.10 -13.04 -1.47
CA ALA A 789 16.44 -13.94 -0.36
C ALA A 789 17.14 -13.18 0.78
N ALA A 790 16.81 -13.51 2.03
CA ALA A 790 17.33 -12.86 3.23
C ALA A 790 18.87 -12.75 3.19
N SER A 791 19.38 -11.61 3.65
CA SER A 791 20.81 -11.36 3.76
C SER A 791 21.43 -12.16 4.91
N THR A 792 22.44 -12.99 4.63
CA THR A 792 23.10 -13.78 5.68
C THR A 792 24.22 -12.99 6.38
N ILE A 793 24.11 -12.81 7.70
CA ILE A 793 25.13 -12.21 8.54
C ILE A 793 25.63 -13.21 9.60
N LEU A 794 26.93 -13.50 9.56
CA LEU A 794 27.59 -14.34 10.55
C LEU A 794 28.26 -13.47 11.62
N LEU A 795 27.64 -13.31 12.79
CA LEU A 795 28.14 -12.51 13.91
C LEU A 795 28.79 -13.38 14.98
N ASN A 796 29.96 -12.98 15.48
CA ASN A 796 30.54 -13.47 16.73
C ASN A 796 30.64 -12.30 17.70
N ALA A 797 29.55 -12.05 18.43
CA ALA A 797 29.35 -10.86 19.27
C ALA A 797 29.20 -11.27 20.74
N ALA A 798 30.30 -11.68 21.36
CA ALA A 798 30.29 -12.26 22.72
C ALA A 798 29.89 -11.27 23.84
N ASP A 799 29.85 -9.96 23.56
CA ASP A 799 29.51 -8.92 24.51
C ASP A 799 28.15 -8.25 24.25
N ALA A 800 27.51 -8.52 23.10
CA ALA A 800 26.24 -7.91 22.75
C ALA A 800 25.11 -8.44 23.63
N THR A 801 24.29 -7.51 24.15
CA THR A 801 23.05 -7.80 24.90
C THR A 801 21.81 -7.52 24.08
N THR A 802 21.90 -6.62 23.10
CA THR A 802 20.76 -6.19 22.27
C THR A 802 21.15 -6.18 20.79
N ILE A 803 20.33 -6.79 19.96
CA ILE A 803 20.40 -6.68 18.50
C ILE A 803 19.03 -6.24 17.98
N THR A 804 19.01 -5.19 17.16
CA THR A 804 17.79 -4.70 16.51
C THR A 804 17.93 -4.76 14.99
N VAL A 805 16.86 -5.14 14.30
CA VAL A 805 16.79 -5.18 12.83
C VAL A 805 15.64 -4.29 12.38
N SER A 806 15.89 -3.50 11.34
CA SER A 806 14.91 -2.57 10.76
C SER A 806 15.08 -2.50 9.25
N GLY A 807 14.05 -2.09 8.51
CA GLY A 807 14.15 -1.95 7.06
C GLY A 807 13.07 -2.72 6.30
N ASN A 808 13.30 -3.01 5.02
CA ASN A 808 12.32 -3.69 4.16
C ASN A 808 12.79 -5.04 3.61
N HIS A 809 13.85 -5.61 4.20
CA HIS A 809 14.48 -6.85 3.73
C HIS A 809 14.93 -7.73 4.91
N GLY A 810 14.78 -9.05 4.77
CA GLY A 810 15.06 -10.03 5.83
C GLY A 810 16.55 -10.29 6.11
N VAL A 811 16.85 -10.85 7.28
CA VAL A 811 18.22 -11.14 7.73
C VAL A 811 18.32 -12.54 8.35
N ASP A 812 19.30 -13.32 7.91
CA ASP A 812 19.59 -14.65 8.45
C ASP A 812 20.83 -14.61 9.35
N PHE A 813 20.65 -14.93 10.63
CA PHE A 813 21.72 -15.02 11.63
C PHE A 813 22.24 -16.45 11.85
N SER A 814 21.81 -17.43 11.05
CA SER A 814 22.19 -18.84 11.20
C SER A 814 23.71 -19.02 11.27
N GLY A 815 24.17 -19.70 12.33
CA GLY A 815 25.59 -19.94 12.61
C GLY A 815 26.27 -18.85 13.43
N SER A 816 25.59 -17.73 13.73
CA SER A 816 26.10 -16.68 14.62
C SER A 816 26.29 -17.20 16.05
N THR A 817 27.21 -16.59 16.78
CA THR A 817 27.50 -16.88 18.20
C THR A 817 27.15 -15.65 19.04
N LEU A 818 26.01 -15.70 19.74
CA LEU A 818 25.36 -14.57 20.43
C LEU A 818 25.19 -14.82 21.94
N THR A 819 26.27 -15.14 22.64
CA THR A 819 26.20 -15.74 24.00
C THR A 819 25.57 -14.88 25.10
N LYS A 820 25.51 -13.55 24.98
CA LYS A 820 24.96 -12.64 26.01
C LYS A 820 23.68 -11.89 25.60
N VAL A 821 23.11 -12.20 24.43
CA VAL A 821 21.98 -11.43 23.90
C VAL A 821 20.71 -11.70 24.70
N THR A 822 20.13 -10.67 25.30
CA THR A 822 18.85 -10.73 26.02
C THR A 822 17.68 -10.21 25.17
N SER A 823 17.97 -9.50 24.07
CA SER A 823 16.95 -8.92 23.19
C SER A 823 17.36 -9.04 21.71
N LEU A 824 16.54 -9.74 20.94
CA LEU A 824 16.55 -9.79 19.47
C LEU A 824 15.25 -9.16 18.99
N ASP A 825 15.30 -7.96 18.40
CA ASP A 825 14.09 -7.24 17.99
C ASP A 825 14.15 -6.87 16.50
N ALA A 826 13.43 -7.61 15.68
CA ALA A 826 13.25 -7.34 14.26
C ALA A 826 11.88 -6.70 13.93
N SER A 827 11.14 -6.21 14.92
CA SER A 827 9.85 -5.53 14.70
C SER A 827 9.94 -4.24 13.85
N GLY A 828 11.15 -3.72 13.64
CA GLY A 828 11.40 -2.62 12.71
C GLY A 828 11.47 -3.03 11.24
N VAL A 829 11.41 -4.33 10.93
CA VAL A 829 11.33 -4.85 9.56
C VAL A 829 9.90 -4.68 9.07
N VAL A 830 9.71 -3.76 8.13
CA VAL A 830 8.42 -3.38 7.56
C VAL A 830 8.36 -3.81 6.09
N ALA A 831 7.26 -4.47 5.71
CA ALA A 831 6.96 -4.67 4.29
C ALA A 831 6.52 -3.33 3.69
N THR A 832 7.44 -2.54 3.15
CA THR A 832 7.07 -1.32 2.42
C THR A 832 6.28 -1.71 1.17
N GLY A 833 4.98 -1.40 1.15
CA GLY A 833 4.12 -1.64 -0.02
C GLY A 833 3.06 -2.74 0.12
N ALA A 834 2.78 -3.27 1.31
CA ALA A 834 1.61 -4.13 1.46
C ALA A 834 0.32 -3.30 1.33
N ASP A 835 -0.21 -3.21 0.11
CA ASP A 835 -1.64 -2.96 -0.08
C ASP A 835 -2.40 -4.06 0.67
N SER A 836 -3.54 -3.69 1.25
CA SER A 836 -4.52 -4.53 1.96
C SER A 836 -5.01 -5.77 1.18
N THR A 837 -4.53 -5.98 -0.04
CA THR A 837 -4.85 -7.09 -0.95
C THR A 837 -3.73 -8.13 -1.10
N ALA A 838 -2.58 -7.97 -0.43
CA ALA A 838 -1.49 -8.95 -0.50
C ALA A 838 -1.93 -10.29 0.10
N THR A 839 -1.82 -11.37 -0.67
CA THR A 839 -2.15 -12.73 -0.19
C THR A 839 -1.12 -13.19 0.86
N ALA A 840 -1.51 -14.05 1.81
CA ALA A 840 -0.61 -14.59 2.84
C ALA A 840 0.68 -15.22 2.26
N ALA A 841 0.62 -15.74 1.02
CA ALA A 841 1.78 -16.28 0.32
C ALA A 841 2.78 -15.21 -0.16
N GLN A 842 2.32 -13.97 -0.42
CA GLN A 842 3.15 -12.84 -0.83
C GLN A 842 3.80 -12.12 0.38
N ILE A 843 3.15 -12.16 1.54
CA ILE A 843 3.72 -11.67 2.82
C ILE A 843 4.78 -12.64 3.34
N GLY A 844 4.58 -13.96 3.23
CA GLY A 844 5.43 -14.99 3.84
C GLY A 844 6.84 -15.19 3.27
N THR A 845 7.39 -14.29 2.45
CA THR A 845 8.79 -14.42 1.97
C THR A 845 9.58 -13.10 1.94
N ALA A 846 8.91 -11.95 1.91
CA ALA A 846 9.58 -10.65 2.00
C ALA A 846 9.71 -10.24 3.48
N GLY A 847 10.94 -10.00 3.94
CA GLY A 847 11.20 -9.55 5.32
C GLY A 847 11.64 -10.64 6.30
N ALA A 848 11.57 -11.92 5.91
CA ALA A 848 11.88 -13.06 6.79
C ALA A 848 13.22 -12.97 7.53
N VAL A 849 13.16 -13.12 8.86
CA VAL A 849 14.30 -13.14 9.78
C VAL A 849 14.49 -14.52 10.37
N THR A 850 15.74 -14.98 10.40
CA THR A 850 16.11 -16.27 10.99
C THR A 850 17.00 -16.09 12.21
N PHE A 851 16.49 -16.46 13.38
CA PHE A 851 17.21 -16.61 14.65
C PHE A 851 17.24 -18.10 15.05
N SER A 852 18.11 -18.90 14.41
CA SER A 852 18.12 -20.37 14.57
C SER A 852 19.23 -20.92 15.49
N THR A 853 20.21 -20.11 15.93
CA THR A 853 21.38 -20.60 16.71
C THR A 853 21.81 -19.70 17.88
N ALA A 854 22.13 -20.34 19.01
CA ALA A 854 22.86 -19.85 20.19
C ALA A 854 22.46 -18.44 20.67
N VAL A 855 21.21 -18.34 21.13
CA VAL A 855 20.60 -17.05 21.44
C VAL A 855 21.07 -16.47 22.76
N THR A 856 21.35 -17.27 23.82
CA THR A 856 22.03 -16.83 25.05
C THR A 856 21.99 -17.93 26.14
N ASP A 857 22.76 -17.75 27.22
CA ASP A 857 22.57 -18.42 28.53
C ASP A 857 21.69 -17.56 29.49
N LYS A 858 20.74 -16.76 28.98
CA LYS A 858 19.91 -15.79 29.73
C LYS A 858 18.44 -15.84 29.30
N VAL A 859 17.59 -15.10 30.02
CA VAL A 859 16.22 -14.82 29.59
C VAL A 859 16.29 -13.98 28.31
N VAL A 860 15.49 -14.33 27.31
CA VAL A 860 15.50 -13.66 26.01
C VAL A 860 14.11 -13.17 25.59
N THR A 861 14.08 -12.00 24.97
CA THR A 861 12.94 -11.53 24.17
C THR A 861 13.31 -11.58 22.68
N ILE A 862 12.50 -12.24 21.86
CA ILE A 862 12.68 -12.34 20.40
C ILE A 862 11.42 -11.78 19.72
N LYS A 863 11.60 -10.92 18.71
CA LYS A 863 10.51 -10.45 17.84
C LYS A 863 10.89 -10.60 16.38
N GLY A 864 10.06 -11.27 15.58
CA GLY A 864 10.29 -11.55 14.16
C GLY A 864 10.01 -10.35 13.24
N GLY A 865 8.84 -9.73 13.39
CA GLY A 865 8.44 -8.58 12.59
C GLY A 865 7.50 -8.98 11.45
N ASN A 866 7.76 -8.52 10.22
CA ASN A 866 7.02 -8.95 9.04
C ASN A 866 7.84 -9.97 8.23
N GLY A 867 7.18 -11.00 7.69
CA GLY A 867 7.79 -12.07 6.90
C GLY A 867 7.58 -13.43 7.56
N ALA A 868 7.84 -14.53 6.86
CA ALA A 868 7.83 -15.86 7.50
C ALA A 868 9.13 -16.09 8.26
N ASP A 869 9.09 -15.87 9.56
CA ASP A 869 10.26 -15.84 10.43
C ASP A 869 10.55 -17.23 11.02
N VAL A 870 11.83 -17.48 11.32
CA VAL A 870 12.28 -18.68 12.02
C VAL A 870 12.92 -18.27 13.33
N LEU A 871 12.19 -18.43 14.43
CA LEU A 871 12.55 -17.92 15.75
C LEU A 871 12.77 -19.09 16.72
N SER A 872 14.01 -19.28 17.19
CA SER A 872 14.35 -20.40 18.08
C SER A 872 15.12 -19.96 19.31
N ALA A 873 14.57 -20.25 20.49
CA ALA A 873 15.25 -20.11 21.78
C ALA A 873 15.81 -21.44 22.33
N ALA A 874 15.68 -22.55 21.58
CA ALA A 874 16.02 -23.91 22.02
C ALA A 874 17.47 -24.10 22.55
N SER A 875 18.39 -23.20 22.19
CA SER A 875 19.78 -23.23 22.63
C SER A 875 20.01 -22.81 24.10
N VAL A 876 19.02 -22.26 24.80
CA VAL A 876 19.15 -21.88 26.22
C VAL A 876 19.25 -23.15 27.08
N ASN A 877 20.43 -23.44 27.62
CA ASN A 877 20.71 -24.68 28.37
C ASN A 877 21.17 -24.44 29.83
N ASP A 878 21.04 -23.22 30.36
CA ASP A 878 21.39 -22.89 31.74
C ASP A 878 20.43 -23.59 32.72
N ALA A 879 20.89 -24.69 33.30
CA ALA A 879 20.10 -25.52 34.21
C ALA A 879 19.57 -24.75 35.45
N THR A 880 20.23 -23.68 35.87
CA THR A 880 19.77 -22.85 37.00
C THR A 880 18.61 -21.94 36.59
N LEU A 881 18.67 -21.41 35.37
CA LEU A 881 17.64 -20.57 34.80
C LEU A 881 16.38 -21.40 34.47
N LEU A 882 16.56 -22.56 33.84
CA LEU A 882 15.47 -23.49 33.50
C LEU A 882 14.73 -24.02 34.74
N ALA A 883 15.41 -24.11 35.89
CA ALA A 883 14.81 -24.52 37.16
C ALA A 883 14.16 -23.37 37.96
N SER A 884 14.22 -22.12 37.47
CA SER A 884 13.78 -20.93 38.23
C SER A 884 12.25 -20.74 38.27
N GLY A 885 11.51 -21.36 37.35
CA GLY A 885 10.07 -21.17 37.16
C GLY A 885 9.70 -19.79 36.59
N ALA A 886 10.68 -18.95 36.25
CA ALA A 886 10.46 -17.71 35.51
C ALA A 886 10.18 -17.99 34.04
N THR A 887 9.57 -17.02 33.35
CA THR A 887 9.47 -17.05 31.89
C THR A 887 10.86 -16.84 31.28
N ILE A 888 11.34 -17.80 30.48
CA ILE A 888 12.71 -17.86 29.95
C ILE A 888 12.80 -17.23 28.56
N ALA A 889 11.86 -17.54 27.68
CA ALA A 889 11.69 -16.89 26.40
C ALA A 889 10.34 -16.19 26.31
N THR A 890 10.37 -14.98 25.76
CA THR A 890 9.20 -14.28 25.26
C THR A 890 9.40 -14.08 23.76
N ILE A 891 8.60 -14.77 22.94
CA ILE A 891 8.73 -14.73 21.48
C ILE A 891 7.42 -14.23 20.86
N ASP A 892 7.52 -13.27 19.95
CA ASP A 892 6.43 -12.75 19.13
C ASP A 892 6.83 -12.88 17.65
N GLY A 893 6.14 -13.74 16.90
CA GLY A 893 6.38 -13.96 15.47
C GLY A 893 6.15 -12.69 14.67
N GLY A 894 4.95 -12.15 14.79
CA GLY A 894 4.56 -10.89 14.16
C GLY A 894 3.58 -11.15 13.02
N ALA A 895 3.92 -10.79 11.79
CA ALA A 895 3.07 -11.00 10.63
C ALA A 895 3.79 -11.89 9.60
N GLY A 896 3.22 -13.04 9.28
CA GLY A 896 3.84 -14.04 8.41
C GLY A 896 3.42 -15.44 8.81
N ASN A 897 3.95 -16.46 8.13
CA ASN A 897 3.77 -17.84 8.57
C ASN A 897 5.05 -18.25 9.31
N ASP A 898 5.06 -18.09 10.63
CA ASP A 898 6.26 -18.16 11.44
C ASP A 898 6.50 -19.57 12.00
N SER A 899 7.77 -19.90 12.23
CA SER A 899 8.18 -21.10 12.95
C SER A 899 8.85 -20.71 14.26
N ILE A 900 8.20 -21.05 15.38
CA ILE A 900 8.60 -20.63 16.73
C ILE A 900 8.95 -21.86 17.57
N ILE A 901 10.14 -21.85 18.18
CA ILE A 901 10.59 -22.90 19.10
C ILE A 901 11.04 -22.25 20.41
N GLY A 902 10.38 -22.60 21.51
CA GLY A 902 10.72 -22.19 22.87
C GLY A 902 11.93 -22.92 23.45
N THR A 903 12.03 -22.93 24.78
CA THR A 903 13.14 -23.45 25.57
C THR A 903 12.73 -24.75 26.30
N ALA A 904 13.57 -25.21 27.23
CA ALA A 904 13.21 -26.28 28.17
C ALA A 904 12.71 -25.74 29.53
N GLY A 905 12.37 -24.45 29.59
CA GLY A 905 11.80 -23.75 30.74
C GLY A 905 10.38 -23.27 30.44
N LYS A 906 9.82 -22.42 31.32
CA LYS A 906 8.52 -21.80 31.05
C LYS A 906 8.66 -20.69 30.01
N ASP A 907 7.83 -20.68 28.99
CA ASP A 907 7.88 -19.71 27.90
C ASP A 907 6.54 -19.00 27.65
N ALA A 908 6.60 -17.87 26.93
CA ALA A 908 5.46 -17.14 26.41
C ALA A 908 5.65 -16.90 24.91
N LEU A 909 4.90 -17.61 24.08
CA LEU A 909 5.07 -17.67 22.63
C LEU A 909 3.80 -17.21 21.93
N SER A 910 3.92 -16.28 20.99
CA SER A 910 2.83 -15.77 20.15
C SER A 910 3.25 -15.90 18.68
N GLY A 911 2.43 -16.57 17.87
CA GLY A 911 2.59 -16.65 16.41
C GLY A 911 2.34 -15.28 15.77
N GLY A 912 1.12 -14.78 15.90
CA GLY A 912 0.78 -13.44 15.44
C GLY A 912 -0.25 -13.50 14.32
N ALA A 913 0.05 -12.99 13.14
CA ALA A 913 -0.86 -13.01 12.00
C ALA A 913 -0.30 -13.88 10.87
N GLY A 914 -1.03 -14.92 10.48
CA GLY A 914 -0.65 -15.89 9.47
C GLY A 914 -0.82 -17.31 10.00
N ASN A 915 -0.30 -18.32 9.30
CA ASN A 915 -0.41 -19.72 9.72
C ASN A 915 0.90 -20.16 10.36
N ASP A 916 0.94 -20.13 11.68
CA ASP A 916 2.17 -20.30 12.45
C ASP A 916 2.37 -21.75 12.90
N THR A 917 3.62 -22.13 13.14
CA THR A 917 3.99 -23.41 13.75
C THR A 917 4.76 -23.15 15.04
N ILE A 918 4.18 -23.54 16.17
CA ILE A 918 4.68 -23.22 17.52
C ILE A 918 5.00 -24.51 18.28
N THR A 919 6.24 -24.63 18.74
CA THR A 919 6.69 -25.66 19.69
C THR A 919 7.10 -24.99 21.00
N GLY A 920 6.33 -25.23 22.07
CA GLY A 920 6.63 -24.71 23.42
C GLY A 920 7.97 -25.19 23.96
N GLY A 921 8.20 -26.49 23.82
CA GLY A 921 9.31 -27.19 24.46
C GLY A 921 8.93 -27.64 25.87
N VAL A 922 9.92 -28.03 26.67
CA VAL A 922 9.68 -28.57 28.01
C VAL A 922 9.31 -27.43 28.95
N GLY A 923 8.12 -27.39 29.51
CA GLY A 923 7.74 -26.15 30.19
C GLY A 923 6.33 -26.14 30.71
N ALA A 924 5.92 -25.01 31.28
CA ALA A 924 4.51 -24.74 31.53
C ALA A 924 4.21 -23.45 30.77
N ASP A 925 4.00 -23.61 29.48
CA ASP A 925 4.10 -22.54 28.50
C ASP A 925 2.76 -21.87 28.27
N VAL A 926 2.81 -20.63 27.80
CA VAL A 926 1.64 -19.91 27.30
C VAL A 926 1.84 -19.70 25.81
N LEU A 927 0.98 -20.34 25.02
CA LEU A 927 1.02 -20.36 23.57
C LEU A 927 -0.19 -19.60 23.01
N SER A 928 0.02 -18.78 21.99
CA SER A 928 -1.03 -18.14 21.20
C SER A 928 -0.68 -18.32 19.73
N GLY A 929 -1.60 -18.83 18.94
CA GLY A 929 -1.43 -18.92 17.48
C GLY A 929 -1.63 -17.54 16.84
N GLY A 930 -2.68 -16.85 17.28
CA GLY A 930 -3.09 -15.56 16.77
C GLY A 930 -4.13 -15.70 15.67
N ALA A 931 -3.94 -14.99 14.56
CA ALA A 931 -4.89 -14.96 13.46
C ALA A 931 -4.42 -15.86 12.31
N GLY A 932 -5.10 -16.97 12.08
CA GLY A 932 -4.84 -17.86 10.96
C GLY A 932 -5.24 -19.29 11.31
N ASN A 933 -4.67 -20.26 10.60
CA ASN A 933 -4.79 -21.66 10.95
C ASN A 933 -3.43 -22.13 11.47
N ASP A 934 -3.29 -22.33 12.77
CA ASP A 934 -1.99 -22.55 13.41
C ASP A 934 -1.72 -24.03 13.71
N ILE A 935 -0.47 -24.36 13.96
CA ILE A 935 -0.01 -25.71 14.33
C ILE A 935 0.72 -25.62 15.66
N PHE A 936 0.18 -26.28 16.69
CA PHE A 936 0.85 -26.43 17.98
C PHE A 936 1.48 -27.80 18.06
N LYS A 937 2.82 -27.85 18.06
CA LYS A 937 3.57 -29.10 18.00
C LYS A 937 4.11 -29.52 19.36
N PHE A 938 3.95 -30.79 19.68
CA PHE A 938 4.49 -31.43 20.88
C PHE A 938 5.44 -32.56 20.44
N GLU A 939 6.75 -32.31 20.55
CA GLU A 939 7.83 -33.18 20.05
C GLU A 939 8.22 -34.21 21.14
N THR A 940 7.72 -35.44 21.01
CA THR A 940 8.14 -36.65 21.73
C THR A 940 8.21 -36.56 23.26
N LEU A 941 7.06 -36.88 23.87
CA LEU A 941 6.84 -37.02 25.32
C LEU A 941 7.55 -38.25 25.90
N ASP A 942 8.85 -38.20 26.14
CA ASP A 942 9.59 -39.20 26.95
C ASP A 942 9.29 -39.10 28.47
N GLY A 943 8.20 -38.43 28.85
CA GLY A 943 7.82 -38.13 30.23
C GLY A 943 8.37 -36.81 30.76
N SER A 944 9.02 -35.99 29.93
CA SER A 944 9.62 -34.70 30.35
C SER A 944 8.79 -33.46 30.03
N ASP A 945 8.05 -33.48 28.91
CA ASP A 945 7.51 -32.27 28.25
C ASP A 945 6.27 -31.72 28.97
N SER A 946 5.31 -32.57 29.31
CA SER A 946 4.11 -32.19 30.08
C SER A 946 3.63 -33.35 30.95
N THR A 947 4.23 -33.49 32.13
CA THR A 947 3.59 -34.26 33.20
C THR A 947 2.44 -33.43 33.79
N LEU A 948 1.52 -34.02 34.57
CA LEU A 948 0.45 -33.25 35.27
C LEU A 948 0.95 -32.03 36.10
N ALA A 949 2.27 -31.89 36.32
CA ALA A 949 2.89 -30.76 37.03
C ALA A 949 3.29 -29.57 36.13
N LYS A 950 3.25 -29.71 34.80
CA LYS A 950 3.74 -28.74 33.81
C LYS A 950 2.75 -28.62 32.63
N THR A 951 1.61 -27.97 32.87
CA THR A 951 0.53 -27.85 31.89
C THR A 951 0.72 -26.61 31.02
N ASP A 952 0.76 -26.80 29.71
CA ASP A 952 0.75 -25.72 28.72
C ASP A 952 -0.65 -25.15 28.53
N VAL A 953 -0.72 -23.86 28.22
CA VAL A 953 -1.95 -23.12 27.99
C VAL A 953 -1.94 -22.58 26.57
N ILE A 954 -2.87 -23.04 25.74
CA ILE A 954 -3.17 -22.42 24.46
C ILE A 954 -4.33 -21.45 24.66
N SER A 955 -4.08 -20.16 24.45
CA SER A 955 -4.97 -19.10 24.89
C SER A 955 -6.10 -18.75 23.91
N ASP A 956 -5.98 -19.16 22.65
CA ASP A 956 -6.84 -18.75 21.54
C ASP A 956 -7.24 -19.88 20.57
N PHE A 957 -6.99 -21.14 20.94
CA PHE A 957 -7.18 -22.31 20.05
C PHE A 957 -8.57 -22.38 19.39
N VAL A 958 -8.60 -22.37 18.05
CA VAL A 958 -9.81 -22.54 17.22
C VAL A 958 -9.76 -23.90 16.52
N ALA A 959 -10.43 -24.92 17.05
CA ALA A 959 -10.32 -26.30 16.55
C ALA A 959 -10.69 -26.46 15.05
N ASN A 960 -9.79 -27.07 14.25
CA ASN A 960 -10.07 -27.45 12.87
C ASN A 960 -11.25 -28.44 12.76
N THR A 961 -12.09 -28.24 11.73
CA THR A 961 -13.26 -29.08 11.42
C THR A 961 -13.20 -29.69 10.01
N TYR A 962 -12.24 -29.28 9.18
CA TYR A 962 -12.06 -29.84 7.84
C TYR A 962 -11.46 -31.25 7.89
N GLY A 963 -11.94 -32.15 7.03
CA GLY A 963 -11.55 -33.57 7.01
C GLY A 963 -12.37 -34.48 7.95
N ASN A 964 -13.46 -33.97 8.53
CA ASN A 964 -14.26 -34.68 9.52
C ASN A 964 -14.90 -35.98 8.96
N GLY A 965 -14.44 -37.13 9.45
CA GLY A 965 -15.33 -38.29 9.63
C GLY A 965 -16.40 -37.95 10.67
N THR A 966 -17.61 -38.49 10.54
CA THR A 966 -18.77 -38.18 11.39
C THR A 966 -18.44 -38.07 12.89
N ALA A 967 -18.94 -37.00 13.52
CA ALA A 967 -18.74 -36.65 14.92
C ALA A 967 -18.74 -37.85 15.88
N GLY A 968 -17.67 -37.98 16.68
CA GLY A 968 -17.54 -38.99 17.73
C GLY A 968 -17.00 -40.36 17.29
N ALA A 969 -16.55 -40.51 16.04
CA ALA A 969 -15.94 -41.74 15.56
C ALA A 969 -14.41 -41.66 15.44
N ALA A 970 -13.75 -42.70 15.92
CA ALA A 970 -12.60 -43.34 15.29
C ALA A 970 -12.22 -42.82 13.89
N GLY A 971 -11.19 -41.98 13.76
CA GLY A 971 -10.76 -41.41 12.47
C GLY A 971 -9.24 -41.42 12.27
N THR A 972 -8.81 -41.45 11.01
CA THR A 972 -7.46 -40.99 10.61
C THR A 972 -7.44 -39.47 10.82
N GLY A 973 -6.42 -38.90 11.46
CA GLY A 973 -6.34 -37.46 11.76
C GLY A 973 -6.46 -36.54 10.53
N ALA A 974 -6.27 -35.23 10.71
CA ALA A 974 -6.28 -34.28 9.59
C ALA A 974 -5.31 -34.75 8.48
N VAL A 975 -5.82 -34.98 7.27
CA VAL A 975 -5.06 -35.64 6.19
C VAL A 975 -4.01 -34.72 5.55
N THR A 976 -3.93 -33.43 5.93
CA THR A 976 -3.09 -32.45 5.25
C THR A 976 -2.41 -31.49 6.23
N SER A 977 -1.09 -31.36 6.13
CA SER A 977 -0.31 -30.23 6.71
C SER A 977 -0.52 -28.91 5.96
N ASP A 978 -1.30 -28.92 4.87
CA ASP A 978 -1.64 -27.74 4.08
C ASP A 978 -2.64 -26.83 4.82
N ALA A 979 -2.18 -25.65 5.24
CA ALA A 979 -2.98 -24.67 5.96
C ALA A 979 -4.15 -24.11 5.14
N THR A 980 -4.08 -24.13 3.80
CA THR A 980 -5.14 -23.59 2.92
C THR A 980 -6.42 -24.44 2.90
N LEU A 981 -6.32 -25.67 3.36
CA LEU A 981 -7.44 -26.61 3.44
C LEU A 981 -8.07 -26.66 4.83
N ARG A 982 -7.39 -26.14 5.86
CA ARG A 982 -7.86 -26.18 7.26
C ARG A 982 -8.89 -25.08 7.51
N THR A 983 -9.81 -25.33 8.45
CA THR A 983 -10.79 -24.35 8.94
C THR A 983 -10.44 -23.82 10.34
N GLY A 984 -9.24 -24.13 10.84
CA GLY A 984 -8.76 -23.74 12.15
C GLY A 984 -7.43 -24.43 12.51
N ASP A 985 -7.08 -24.31 13.78
CA ASP A 985 -5.86 -24.79 14.41
C ASP A 985 -5.85 -26.31 14.58
N ILE A 986 -4.64 -26.84 14.63
CA ILE A 986 -4.39 -28.25 14.90
C ILE A 986 -3.33 -28.43 15.98
N ILE A 987 -3.43 -29.55 16.68
CA ILE A 987 -2.41 -30.06 17.59
C ILE A 987 -1.66 -31.16 16.83
N ASP A 988 -0.37 -30.96 16.62
CA ASP A 988 0.53 -31.94 16.02
C ASP A 988 1.18 -32.79 17.13
N LEU A 989 0.84 -34.07 17.16
CA LEU A 989 1.32 -35.04 18.13
C LEU A 989 2.37 -35.95 17.48
N ASN A 990 3.64 -35.76 17.85
CA ASN A 990 4.75 -36.59 17.38
C ASN A 990 5.05 -37.71 18.40
N VAL A 991 4.91 -38.98 18.00
CA VAL A 991 4.99 -40.15 18.88
C VAL A 991 6.14 -41.08 18.47
N ASP A 992 7.20 -41.13 19.30
CA ASP A 992 8.51 -41.72 18.96
C ASP A 992 8.56 -43.27 18.92
N THR A 993 7.46 -43.98 19.19
CA THR A 993 7.52 -45.44 19.49
C THR A 993 6.52 -46.35 18.77
N GLY A 994 5.70 -45.85 17.82
CA GLY A 994 4.81 -46.72 17.04
C GLY A 994 4.05 -46.01 15.91
N THR A 995 3.64 -46.76 14.88
CA THR A 995 2.74 -46.26 13.83
C THR A 995 1.31 -46.22 14.33
N PHE A 996 0.91 -45.14 14.99
CA PHE A 996 -0.49 -44.93 15.38
C PHE A 996 -1.31 -44.57 14.14
N SER A 997 -2.40 -45.31 13.91
CA SER A 997 -3.24 -45.11 12.71
C SER A 997 -4.51 -44.29 13.01
N LYS A 998 -4.72 -43.90 14.28
CA LYS A 998 -6.01 -43.42 14.76
C LYS A 998 -5.93 -42.60 16.04
N VAL A 999 -6.74 -41.53 16.10
CA VAL A 999 -7.06 -40.80 17.33
C VAL A 999 -8.55 -40.99 17.68
N VAL A 1000 -8.85 -41.17 18.97
CA VAL A 1000 -10.23 -41.21 19.48
C VAL A 1000 -10.41 -40.05 20.44
N VAL A 1001 -11.36 -39.18 20.11
CA VAL A 1001 -11.62 -37.95 20.84
C VAL A 1001 -13.00 -38.02 21.49
N SER A 1002 -13.09 -37.68 22.79
CA SER A 1002 -14.36 -37.55 23.51
C SER A 1002 -14.43 -36.22 24.26
N VAL A 1003 -15.59 -35.57 24.21
CA VAL A 1003 -15.88 -34.37 24.99
C VAL A 1003 -16.67 -34.78 26.23
N GLN A 1004 -16.12 -34.44 27.40
CA GLN A 1004 -16.63 -34.77 28.71
C GLN A 1004 -17.05 -33.51 29.47
N THR A 1005 -17.81 -33.70 30.54
CA THR A 1005 -18.33 -32.58 31.35
C THR A 1005 -17.56 -32.37 32.64
N ASN A 1006 -16.56 -33.20 32.92
CA ASN A 1006 -15.65 -33.06 34.06
C ASN A 1006 -14.43 -33.98 33.90
N ALA A 1007 -13.37 -33.69 34.66
CA ALA A 1007 -12.12 -34.45 34.67
C ALA A 1007 -12.25 -35.93 35.09
N ALA A 1008 -13.23 -36.28 35.93
CA ALA A 1008 -13.42 -37.67 36.37
C ALA A 1008 -13.91 -38.54 35.20
N ASP A 1009 -14.87 -38.05 34.42
CA ASP A 1009 -15.37 -38.72 33.21
C ASP A 1009 -14.31 -38.78 32.10
N ALA A 1010 -13.47 -37.74 31.97
CA ALA A 1010 -12.29 -37.76 31.09
C ALA A 1010 -11.33 -38.89 31.45
N THR A 1011 -11.01 -39.03 32.74
CA THR A 1011 -10.13 -40.09 33.23
C THR A 1011 -10.73 -41.48 33.01
N VAL A 1012 -12.03 -41.66 33.25
CA VAL A 1012 -12.74 -42.93 33.00
C VAL A 1012 -12.73 -43.30 31.51
N PHE A 1013 -12.89 -42.31 30.62
CA PHE A 1013 -12.82 -42.54 29.18
C PHE A 1013 -11.44 -43.03 28.74
N LEU A 1014 -10.36 -42.41 29.24
CA LEU A 1014 -9.00 -42.86 28.94
C LEU A 1014 -8.76 -44.29 29.42
N GLN A 1015 -9.14 -44.62 30.67
CA GLN A 1015 -9.02 -45.99 31.21
C GLN A 1015 -9.78 -47.03 30.39
N ASN A 1016 -10.97 -46.70 29.90
CA ASN A 1016 -11.75 -47.61 29.06
C ASN A 1016 -11.15 -47.78 27.66
N THR A 1017 -10.46 -46.76 27.15
CA THR A 1017 -9.86 -46.76 25.80
C THR A 1017 -8.47 -47.41 25.80
N GLY A 1018 -7.66 -47.19 26.85
CA GLY A 1018 -6.33 -47.77 27.07
C GLY A 1018 -6.31 -49.28 27.39
N THR A 1019 -7.39 -49.99 27.12
CA THR A 1019 -7.41 -51.47 27.11
C THR A 1019 -7.59 -52.05 25.71
N SER A 1020 -7.66 -51.18 24.69
CA SER A 1020 -8.09 -51.51 23.32
C SER A 1020 -6.99 -51.21 22.28
N THR A 1021 -6.08 -52.18 22.09
CA THR A 1021 -5.06 -52.26 21.00
C THR A 1021 -3.99 -51.17 20.96
N THR A 1022 -2.76 -51.52 20.55
CA THR A 1022 -1.55 -50.67 20.58
C THR A 1022 -1.48 -49.55 19.53
N ASP A 1023 -2.57 -49.27 18.79
CA ASP A 1023 -2.57 -48.41 17.59
C ASP A 1023 -3.46 -47.15 17.73
N THR A 1024 -3.92 -46.78 18.94
CA THR A 1024 -4.89 -45.70 19.16
C THR A 1024 -4.43 -44.67 20.20
N ILE A 1025 -4.45 -43.38 19.86
CA ILE A 1025 -4.30 -42.29 20.84
C ILE A 1025 -5.68 -41.94 21.40
N ALA A 1026 -5.81 -41.86 22.73
CA ALA A 1026 -7.06 -41.48 23.39
C ALA A 1026 -6.99 -40.04 23.91
N VAL A 1027 -8.00 -39.24 23.55
CA VAL A 1027 -8.06 -37.82 23.91
C VAL A 1027 -9.41 -37.50 24.55
N ALA A 1028 -9.39 -36.85 25.71
CA ALA A 1028 -10.58 -36.42 26.42
C ALA A 1028 -10.54 -34.91 26.74
N LEU A 1029 -11.51 -34.15 26.25
CA LEU A 1029 -11.69 -32.74 26.60
C LEU A 1029 -12.66 -32.62 27.77
N ASP A 1030 -12.25 -32.02 28.89
CA ASP A 1030 -13.17 -31.48 29.90
C ASP A 1030 -13.70 -30.13 29.42
N SER A 1031 -14.92 -30.12 28.88
CA SER A 1031 -15.56 -28.91 28.33
C SER A 1031 -15.84 -27.81 29.37
N THR A 1032 -15.79 -28.12 30.67
CA THR A 1032 -16.03 -27.13 31.73
C THR A 1032 -14.78 -26.35 32.10
N THR A 1033 -13.62 -27.02 32.04
CA THR A 1033 -12.33 -26.39 32.36
C THR A 1033 -11.52 -26.08 31.11
N GLY A 1034 -11.83 -26.67 29.95
CA GLY A 1034 -11.04 -26.61 28.73
C GLY A 1034 -9.79 -27.50 28.75
N LYS A 1035 -9.69 -28.44 29.69
CA LYS A 1035 -8.51 -29.31 29.82
C LYS A 1035 -8.60 -30.51 28.88
N LEU A 1036 -7.57 -30.69 28.06
CA LEU A 1036 -7.42 -31.77 27.12
C LEU A 1036 -6.44 -32.81 27.69
N TYR A 1037 -6.95 -33.98 28.05
CA TYR A 1037 -6.18 -35.10 28.57
C TYR A 1037 -5.84 -36.05 27.42
N ILE A 1038 -4.56 -36.38 27.23
CA ILE A 1038 -4.09 -37.19 26.10
C ILE A 1038 -3.31 -38.39 26.64
N ASP A 1039 -3.69 -39.59 26.22
CA ASP A 1039 -3.04 -40.87 26.46
C ASP A 1039 -2.46 -41.36 25.13
N LEU A 1040 -1.14 -41.34 25.03
CA LEU A 1040 -0.35 -41.63 23.83
C LEU A 1040 0.11 -43.09 23.78
N ASP A 1041 0.37 -43.73 24.91
CA ASP A 1041 0.85 -45.12 24.98
C ASP A 1041 -0.27 -46.15 25.17
N SER A 1042 -1.53 -45.69 25.22
CA SER A 1042 -2.72 -46.50 25.45
C SER A 1042 -2.71 -47.25 26.78
N ASN A 1043 -2.06 -46.74 27.83
CA ASN A 1043 -2.03 -47.39 29.14
C ASN A 1043 -3.27 -47.06 30.02
N GLY A 1044 -4.16 -46.18 29.55
CA GLY A 1044 -5.37 -45.74 30.23
C GLY A 1044 -5.16 -44.58 31.20
N THR A 1045 -3.98 -43.97 31.21
CA THR A 1045 -3.63 -42.78 31.98
C THR A 1045 -3.18 -41.67 31.04
N ALA A 1046 -3.50 -40.42 31.39
CA ALA A 1046 -3.07 -39.29 30.58
C ALA A 1046 -1.55 -39.11 30.71
N ASP A 1047 -0.85 -39.14 29.59
CA ASP A 1047 0.57 -38.82 29.50
C ASP A 1047 0.81 -37.31 29.55
N THR A 1048 -0.08 -36.53 28.94
CA THR A 1048 -0.02 -35.07 28.90
C THR A 1048 -1.40 -34.42 29.11
N VAL A 1049 -1.38 -33.19 29.62
CA VAL A 1049 -2.56 -32.33 29.76
C VAL A 1049 -2.26 -30.96 29.17
N ILE A 1050 -3.10 -30.52 28.24
CA ILE A 1050 -3.06 -29.18 27.65
C ILE A 1050 -4.31 -28.41 28.08
N GLN A 1051 -4.15 -27.14 28.43
CA GLN A 1051 -5.27 -26.25 28.72
C GLN A 1051 -5.63 -25.44 27.47
N LEU A 1052 -6.82 -25.66 26.94
CA LEU A 1052 -7.38 -24.87 25.84
C LEU A 1052 -8.35 -23.84 26.41
N THR A 1053 -8.10 -22.56 26.18
CA THR A 1053 -8.97 -21.49 26.71
C THR A 1053 -10.19 -21.31 25.82
N GLY A 1054 -11.40 -21.38 26.40
CA GLY A 1054 -12.65 -21.14 25.66
C GLY A 1054 -13.16 -22.29 24.77
N VAL A 1055 -12.43 -23.41 24.69
CA VAL A 1055 -12.80 -24.55 23.84
C VAL A 1055 -13.74 -25.51 24.59
N THR A 1056 -14.98 -25.63 24.10
CA THR A 1056 -15.98 -26.54 24.67
C THR A 1056 -16.22 -27.81 23.86
N THR A 1057 -15.72 -27.87 22.62
CA THR A 1057 -15.91 -29.00 21.71
C THR A 1057 -14.68 -29.20 20.84
N ILE A 1058 -14.32 -30.45 20.54
CA ILE A 1058 -13.18 -30.81 19.68
C ILE A 1058 -13.43 -32.18 19.03
N THR A 1059 -12.85 -32.42 17.85
CA THR A 1059 -12.95 -33.70 17.11
C THR A 1059 -11.58 -34.20 16.69
N ALA A 1060 -11.51 -35.40 16.10
CA ALA A 1060 -10.29 -35.97 15.55
C ALA A 1060 -9.65 -35.11 14.42
N ALA A 1061 -10.42 -34.20 13.80
CA ALA A 1061 -9.93 -33.31 12.77
C ALA A 1061 -8.97 -32.22 13.29
N ALA A 1062 -8.95 -31.98 14.60
CA ALA A 1062 -8.04 -31.03 15.25
C ALA A 1062 -6.66 -31.62 15.55
N PHE A 1063 -6.39 -32.87 15.15
CA PHE A 1063 -5.14 -33.57 15.46
C PHE A 1063 -4.45 -34.03 14.18
N LEU A 1064 -3.15 -33.79 14.13
CA LEU A 1064 -2.24 -34.37 13.14
C LEU A 1064 -1.39 -35.45 13.84
N LEU A 1065 -1.23 -36.59 13.16
CA LEU A 1065 -0.48 -37.73 13.67
C LEU A 1065 0.71 -37.98 12.73
N HIS A 1066 1.91 -38.08 13.30
CA HIS A 1066 3.14 -38.37 12.59
C HIS A 1066 3.73 -39.72 12.95
#